data_AF-A0A7G5EB45-F1
#
_entry.id   AF-A0A7G5EB45-F1
#
_cell.length_a   1.000
_cell.length_b   1.000
_cell.length_c   1.000
_cell.angle_alpha   90.00
_cell.angle_beta   90.00
_cell.angle_gamma   90.00
#
_symmetry.space_group_name_H-M   'P 1'
#
loop_
_entity.id
_entity.type
_entity.pdbx_description
1 polymer ?
#
loop_
_entity_poly.entity_id
_entity_poly.type
_entity_poly.pdbx_seq_one_letter_code
_entity_poly.pdbx_strand_id
1 'polypeptide(L)'
;MSATNKSQDTSKSKTVDTTKSVSDTTKKKGSGLQAEVSIIAVDSQKSEVAKNISHLYRGAKVKYQDFELSADYIRLDRNKKKIFASGIYDKTGKYVGRPIVIMGNGESPKTVDSLYYDYEKQEGNTYGIMTEVDGGFIQANIVRKNIYDEMSIYKGLYSTCNLPYPHTHFGIHITKGIVTKNQIISGPAYLVVMGVPMPVAFPFAFFPKPDKRASGFLFPSFGEDYTRGFSMRDIGWYLAFNDYWDSEIRGSLYSKGSWEASINTRYTVNYKFNGGFNIRYANTKTGIEGTSNYGSNKDFNVTWNHTQRQEANPGTSFSASVNFGTSSFFQNTGTGSTQNTYENLARNRMGSSISYGKVFADGKVNLTASLTHNQDMATRSIQMSLPNISLNVSSFNPFDSKDRVGEQKWYQRINVGYSFQAQNSVSTIDTLLFKPGGFKKFQNGFQHNIPISLSLNAFKYFQFNTSVNYTERWYLQSTRQSIDNTAAGYKQRIDTVQGFNRAYDYSVSTGLSTKVYGNYYPKIGNLQQIRHVVTPSINLNYRPDFSDPRYGFYQQYNDQYGNRNVYSIFSQGVYGSPSAGKSAGIGFSIDNNIEAKVKSKSDTTDGGLKKIPILQGLTFSGNYNFVADSLKLSPITFSGRTAFFDQKMNVNFNGTFDPYSVNENGVRVNRYAIKDGSLARLTNFGLSFDYSLNPKAAKSRNNNIDSLRKEMSGAGMTPEQAQALARISSDPNAFVDFNIPWNLAASFSFNMAKSFNSSTRRMQSQITSTLNLHGDFSVTPKWKVTFQSGYDFKQKEVVMTSFNIYRDLHCWDMSFGWMPFGRFRSYNVTIRAKASILQDLKLTKRASSGGSYF
;
A
#
# COMPACT_ATOMS: atom_id res chain seq x y z
N MET A 1 -26.46 -35.97 -52.09
CA MET A 1 -25.08 -35.56 -52.46
C MET A 1 -24.16 -35.91 -51.29
N SER A 2 -22.96 -36.47 -51.41
CA SER A 2 -22.27 -37.20 -52.50
C SER A 2 -21.11 -37.95 -51.81
N ALA A 3 -21.03 -39.27 -51.86
CA ALA A 3 -20.26 -40.06 -52.84
C ALA A 3 -18.74 -40.19 -52.53
N THR A 4 -18.33 -41.40 -52.10
CA THR A 4 -17.15 -42.22 -52.53
C THR A 4 -15.72 -41.60 -52.61
N ASN A 5 -14.59 -42.32 -52.52
CA ASN A 5 -14.23 -43.75 -52.36
C ASN A 5 -13.24 -43.89 -51.16
N LYS A 6 -12.93 -45.02 -50.50
CA LYS A 6 -12.76 -46.45 -50.86
C LYS A 6 -11.46 -46.78 -51.63
N SER A 7 -10.57 -47.55 -50.99
CA SER A 7 -9.63 -48.46 -51.66
C SER A 7 -9.68 -49.85 -51.01
N GLN A 8 -9.42 -50.86 -51.83
CA GLN A 8 -9.28 -52.30 -51.53
C GLN A 8 -7.90 -52.72 -52.08
N ASP A 9 -7.34 -53.93 -51.95
CA ASP A 9 -7.62 -55.14 -51.14
C ASP A 9 -6.22 -55.67 -50.68
N THR A 10 -5.78 -56.94 -50.57
CA THR A 10 -6.35 -58.27 -50.84
C THR A 10 -5.75 -59.32 -49.90
N SER A 11 -6.58 -60.02 -49.11
CA SER A 11 -6.29 -61.39 -48.69
C SER A 11 -7.54 -62.11 -48.12
N LYS A 12 -8.23 -62.85 -48.99
CA LYS A 12 -9.24 -63.87 -48.63
C LYS A 12 -8.70 -65.27 -48.96
N SER A 13 -9.40 -66.31 -48.46
CA SER A 13 -9.23 -67.76 -48.69
C SER A 13 -8.64 -68.49 -47.46
N LYS A 14 -9.24 -69.56 -46.91
CA LYS A 14 -10.47 -70.31 -47.29
C LYS A 14 -11.11 -71.02 -46.09
N THR A 15 -12.43 -71.25 -46.18
CA THR A 15 -13.27 -72.39 -45.70
C THR A 15 -12.65 -73.47 -44.78
N VAL A 16 -13.37 -74.09 -43.83
CA VAL A 16 -14.76 -74.63 -43.89
C VAL A 16 -15.50 -74.50 -42.53
N ASP A 17 -16.83 -74.42 -42.57
CA ASP A 17 -17.75 -74.47 -41.40
C ASP A 17 -18.14 -75.91 -41.03
N THR A 18 -18.23 -76.22 -39.73
CA THR A 18 -19.30 -77.09 -39.19
C THR A 18 -19.38 -77.01 -37.66
N THR A 19 -20.40 -76.34 -37.11
CA THR A 19 -21.46 -76.93 -36.24
C THR A 19 -22.18 -75.93 -35.35
N LYS A 20 -23.52 -75.94 -35.50
CA LYS A 20 -24.60 -75.54 -34.58
C LYS A 20 -24.23 -74.88 -33.25
N SER A 21 -24.75 -73.66 -33.06
CA SER A 21 -24.98 -73.07 -31.75
C SER A 21 -25.87 -73.96 -30.87
N VAL A 22 -25.37 -74.34 -29.70
CA VAL A 22 -26.19 -74.77 -28.55
C VAL A 22 -26.08 -73.68 -27.48
N SER A 23 -27.21 -73.20 -26.99
CA SER A 23 -27.24 -72.22 -25.90
C SER A 23 -26.94 -72.90 -24.57
N ASP A 24 -25.68 -72.83 -24.10
CA ASP A 24 -25.36 -73.21 -22.73
C ASP A 24 -26.00 -72.21 -21.76
N THR A 25 -27.04 -72.66 -21.05
CA THR A 25 -27.79 -71.88 -20.08
C THR A 25 -27.18 -71.87 -18.67
N THR A 26 -25.88 -72.18 -18.53
CA THR A 26 -25.15 -71.94 -17.28
C THR A 26 -25.07 -70.44 -16.99
N LYS A 27 -25.93 -69.97 -16.09
CA LYS A 27 -25.78 -68.66 -15.43
C LYS A 27 -24.38 -68.57 -14.83
N LYS A 28 -23.47 -67.82 -15.48
CA LYS A 28 -22.16 -67.49 -14.90
C LYS A 28 -22.41 -66.85 -13.53
N LYS A 29 -22.02 -67.57 -12.48
CA LYS A 29 -22.01 -67.10 -11.10
C LYS A 29 -21.27 -65.76 -11.10
N GLY A 30 -21.94 -64.69 -10.65
CA GLY A 30 -21.50 -63.32 -10.91
C GLY A 30 -20.03 -63.11 -10.57
N SER A 31 -19.25 -62.63 -11.55
CA SER A 31 -17.85 -62.28 -11.32
C SER A 31 -17.79 -61.24 -10.21
N GLY A 32 -16.98 -61.49 -9.18
CA GLY A 32 -16.83 -60.62 -8.00
C GLY A 32 -16.09 -59.31 -8.27
N LEU A 33 -16.16 -58.78 -9.50
CA LEU A 33 -15.54 -57.57 -10.00
C LEU A 33 -16.62 -56.75 -10.71
N GLN A 34 -16.87 -55.55 -10.23
CA GLN A 34 -17.93 -54.65 -10.74
C GLN A 34 -17.50 -53.88 -12.01
N ALA A 35 -16.20 -53.88 -12.31
CA ALA A 35 -15.58 -53.22 -13.45
C ALA A 35 -14.44 -54.08 -14.00
N GLU A 36 -13.99 -53.76 -15.21
CA GLU A 36 -12.77 -54.35 -15.78
C GLU A 36 -11.54 -53.94 -14.96
N VAL A 37 -10.66 -54.90 -14.67
CA VAL A 37 -9.37 -54.65 -14.02
C VAL A 37 -8.32 -54.60 -15.13
N SER A 38 -7.90 -53.41 -15.54
CA SER A 38 -6.80 -53.31 -16.51
C SER A 38 -5.47 -53.56 -15.80
N ILE A 39 -4.73 -54.55 -16.31
CA ILE A 39 -3.44 -54.98 -15.79
C ILE A 39 -2.40 -54.84 -16.90
N ILE A 40 -1.31 -54.13 -16.60
CA ILE A 40 -0.16 -53.98 -17.48
C ILE A 40 1.08 -54.36 -16.66
N ALA A 41 2.01 -55.11 -17.23
CA ALA A 41 3.35 -55.32 -16.71
C ALA A 41 4.35 -55.18 -17.86
N VAL A 42 5.48 -54.53 -17.64
CA VAL A 42 6.44 -54.21 -18.73
C VAL A 42 7.48 -55.30 -18.90
N ASP A 43 7.86 -55.98 -17.81
CA ASP A 43 8.90 -57.02 -17.81
C ASP A 43 8.31 -58.43 -17.78
N SER A 44 7.51 -58.76 -16.76
CA SER A 44 7.00 -60.13 -16.62
C SER A 44 5.75 -60.24 -15.73
N GLN A 45 4.92 -61.25 -16.02
CA GLN A 45 3.83 -61.71 -15.17
C GLN A 45 4.03 -63.20 -14.84
N LYS A 46 3.92 -63.57 -13.57
CA LYS A 46 3.92 -64.96 -13.09
C LYS A 46 2.62 -65.24 -12.33
N SER A 47 1.81 -66.19 -12.80
CA SER A 47 0.55 -66.57 -12.15
C SER A 47 0.63 -67.97 -11.54
N GLU A 48 0.46 -68.06 -10.21
CA GLU A 48 0.35 -69.32 -9.48
C GLU A 48 -1.11 -69.80 -9.52
N VAL A 49 -1.49 -70.44 -10.62
CA VAL A 49 -2.89 -70.84 -10.94
C VAL A 49 -3.55 -71.58 -9.77
N ALA A 50 -2.88 -72.58 -9.20
CA ALA A 50 -3.38 -73.38 -8.08
C ALA A 50 -3.66 -72.58 -6.78
N LYS A 51 -3.07 -71.39 -6.63
CA LYS A 51 -3.32 -70.48 -5.50
C LYS A 51 -4.14 -69.25 -5.88
N ASN A 52 -4.46 -69.08 -7.17
CA ASN A 52 -5.14 -67.90 -7.74
C ASN A 52 -4.41 -66.57 -7.44
N ILE A 53 -3.07 -66.60 -7.43
CA ILE A 53 -2.21 -65.43 -7.20
C ILE A 53 -1.53 -65.03 -8.51
N SER A 54 -1.46 -63.75 -8.83
CA SER A 54 -0.66 -63.22 -9.94
C SER A 54 0.35 -62.19 -9.45
N HIS A 55 1.59 -62.35 -9.89
CA HIS A 55 2.73 -61.48 -9.61
C HIS A 55 3.09 -60.73 -10.88
N LEU A 56 3.31 -59.43 -10.77
CA LEU A 56 3.60 -58.50 -11.86
C LEU A 56 4.90 -57.77 -11.52
N TYR A 57 5.82 -57.68 -12.48
CA TYR A 57 7.15 -57.12 -12.28
C TYR A 57 7.46 -56.00 -13.27
N ARG A 58 8.16 -54.96 -12.75
CA ARG A 58 8.65 -53.72 -13.39
C ARG A 58 7.61 -52.92 -14.16
N GLY A 59 7.42 -51.66 -13.76
CA GLY A 59 6.44 -50.76 -14.36
C GLY A 59 5.01 -51.31 -14.34
N ALA A 60 4.69 -52.19 -13.40
CA ALA A 60 3.40 -52.86 -13.33
C ALA A 60 2.32 -51.85 -12.92
N LYS A 61 1.20 -51.85 -13.65
CA LYS A 61 0.04 -51.00 -13.40
C LYS A 61 -1.22 -51.84 -13.24
N VAL A 62 -2.02 -51.48 -12.25
CA VAL A 62 -3.36 -52.03 -12.01
C VAL A 62 -4.33 -50.88 -11.83
N LYS A 63 -5.40 -50.86 -12.61
CA LYS A 63 -6.52 -49.93 -12.43
C LYS A 63 -7.83 -50.71 -12.26
N TYR A 64 -8.66 -50.27 -11.31
CA TYR A 64 -9.98 -50.84 -11.04
C TYR A 64 -10.88 -49.74 -10.46
N GLN A 65 -11.97 -49.42 -11.15
CA GLN A 65 -12.81 -48.25 -10.81
C GLN A 65 -11.92 -46.98 -10.68
N ASP A 66 -12.04 -46.25 -9.57
CA ASP A 66 -11.27 -45.04 -9.27
C ASP A 66 -9.91 -45.31 -8.57
N PHE A 67 -9.55 -46.58 -8.36
CA PHE A 67 -8.25 -46.98 -7.83
C PHE A 67 -7.24 -47.17 -8.96
N GLU A 68 -6.12 -46.43 -8.90
CA GLU A 68 -4.95 -46.65 -9.77
C GLU A 68 -3.70 -46.93 -8.94
N LEU A 69 -2.89 -47.88 -9.41
CA LEU A 69 -1.67 -48.33 -8.77
C LEU A 69 -0.58 -48.57 -9.81
N SER A 70 0.62 -48.05 -9.58
CA SER A 70 1.82 -48.27 -10.39
C SER A 70 3.01 -48.61 -9.49
N ALA A 71 3.68 -49.75 -9.69
CA ALA A 71 4.83 -50.21 -8.89
C ALA A 71 5.75 -51.19 -9.65
N ASP A 72 6.97 -51.40 -9.18
CA ASP A 72 7.86 -52.43 -9.76
C ASP A 72 7.59 -53.85 -9.28
N TYR A 73 6.80 -54.03 -8.23
CA TYR A 73 6.22 -55.33 -7.86
C TYR A 73 4.77 -55.19 -7.38
N ILE A 74 3.86 -55.94 -7.99
CA ILE A 74 2.46 -56.07 -7.56
C ILE A 74 2.10 -57.56 -7.46
N ARG A 75 1.54 -57.97 -6.33
CA ARG A 75 0.97 -59.32 -6.10
C ARG A 75 -0.53 -59.20 -5.85
N LEU A 76 -1.32 -59.69 -6.80
CA LEU A 76 -2.78 -59.81 -6.74
C LEU A 76 -3.15 -61.22 -6.24
N ASP A 77 -3.62 -61.33 -4.99
CA ASP A 77 -4.23 -62.54 -4.41
C ASP A 77 -5.76 -62.46 -4.61
N ARG A 78 -6.27 -63.19 -5.61
CA ARG A 78 -7.70 -63.15 -5.97
C ARG A 78 -8.59 -63.92 -5.00
N ASN A 79 -8.02 -64.87 -4.24
CA ASN A 79 -8.76 -65.64 -3.25
C ASN A 79 -9.00 -64.83 -1.96
N LYS A 80 -8.00 -64.04 -1.52
CA LYS A 80 -8.11 -63.14 -0.37
C LYS A 80 -8.56 -61.72 -0.75
N LYS A 81 -8.85 -61.48 -2.03
CA LYS A 81 -9.26 -60.21 -2.64
C LYS A 81 -8.33 -59.04 -2.29
N LYS A 82 -7.01 -59.31 -2.32
CA LYS A 82 -5.97 -58.39 -1.84
C LYS A 82 -4.89 -58.14 -2.87
N ILE A 83 -4.59 -56.87 -3.06
CA ILE A 83 -3.41 -56.39 -3.78
C ILE A 83 -2.33 -56.07 -2.75
N PHE A 84 -1.12 -56.55 -2.97
CA PHE A 84 0.09 -56.06 -2.32
C PHE A 84 0.97 -55.39 -3.36
N ALA A 85 1.59 -54.26 -3.04
CA ALA A 85 2.58 -53.63 -3.91
C ALA A 85 3.79 -53.14 -3.12
N SER A 86 4.96 -53.24 -3.74
CA SER A 86 6.23 -52.72 -3.24
C SER A 86 7.12 -52.28 -4.39
N GLY A 87 8.20 -51.59 -4.05
CA GLY A 87 9.36 -51.50 -4.92
C GLY A 87 10.15 -52.81 -4.94
N ILE A 88 11.28 -52.78 -5.63
CA ILE A 88 12.26 -53.87 -5.67
C ILE A 88 13.64 -53.33 -5.25
N TYR A 89 14.52 -54.21 -4.77
CA TYR A 89 15.93 -53.87 -4.59
C TYR A 89 16.67 -54.09 -5.91
N ASP A 90 17.45 -53.10 -6.35
CA ASP A 90 18.29 -53.21 -7.53
C ASP A 90 19.59 -53.99 -7.26
N LYS A 91 20.41 -54.16 -8.30
CA LYS A 91 21.70 -54.88 -8.22
C LYS A 91 22.74 -54.21 -7.30
N THR A 92 22.49 -52.98 -6.84
CA THR A 92 23.33 -52.25 -5.88
C THR A 92 22.76 -52.28 -4.45
N GLY A 93 21.64 -52.99 -4.23
CA GLY A 93 20.95 -53.04 -2.94
C GLY A 93 20.08 -51.82 -2.65
N LYS A 94 19.85 -50.94 -3.63
CA LYS A 94 19.03 -49.74 -3.49
C LYS A 94 17.56 -50.05 -3.77
N TYR A 95 16.66 -49.57 -2.92
CA TYR A 95 15.21 -49.73 -3.11
C TYR A 95 14.71 -48.75 -4.18
N VAL A 96 14.12 -49.28 -5.25
CA VAL A 96 13.63 -48.56 -6.43
C VAL A 96 12.21 -48.98 -6.79
N GLY A 97 11.52 -48.21 -7.65
CA GLY A 97 10.17 -48.58 -8.11
C GLY A 97 9.06 -48.50 -7.06
N ARG A 98 9.21 -47.59 -6.08
CA ARG A 98 8.22 -47.32 -5.02
C ARG A 98 6.80 -47.21 -5.59
N PRO A 99 5.78 -47.86 -4.97
CA PRO A 99 4.41 -47.74 -5.43
C PRO A 99 3.89 -46.30 -5.41
N ILE A 100 3.22 -45.92 -6.49
CA ILE A 100 2.41 -44.72 -6.62
C ILE A 100 0.95 -45.18 -6.66
N VAL A 101 0.10 -44.61 -5.80
CA VAL A 101 -1.31 -44.99 -5.65
C VAL A 101 -2.24 -43.77 -5.69
N ILE A 102 -3.39 -43.95 -6.33
CA ILE A 102 -4.54 -43.04 -6.34
C ILE A 102 -5.72 -43.85 -5.79
N MET A 103 -6.39 -43.35 -4.75
CA MET A 103 -7.47 -44.08 -4.03
C MET A 103 -8.88 -43.50 -4.27
N GLY A 104 -9.02 -42.58 -5.23
CA GLY A 104 -10.29 -41.92 -5.54
C GLY A 104 -10.13 -40.93 -6.68
N ASN A 105 -11.23 -40.67 -7.38
CA ASN A 105 -11.23 -39.83 -8.57
C ASN A 105 -10.91 -38.37 -8.21
N GLY A 106 -9.85 -37.81 -8.78
CA GLY A 106 -9.34 -36.47 -8.44
C GLY A 106 -8.40 -36.39 -7.23
N GLU A 107 -8.00 -37.51 -6.60
CA GLU A 107 -6.92 -37.48 -5.61
C GLU A 107 -5.53 -37.30 -6.27
N SER A 108 -4.67 -36.49 -5.64
CA SER A 108 -3.25 -36.41 -6.01
C SER A 108 -2.54 -37.77 -5.82
N PRO A 109 -1.66 -38.20 -6.76
CA PRO A 109 -0.92 -39.45 -6.62
C PRO A 109 -0.01 -39.48 -5.39
N LYS A 110 -0.14 -40.54 -4.58
CA LYS A 110 0.61 -40.72 -3.32
C LYS A 110 1.72 -41.76 -3.49
N THR A 111 2.96 -41.39 -3.17
CA THR A 111 4.10 -42.32 -3.18
C THR A 111 4.24 -42.96 -1.81
N VAL A 112 4.44 -44.28 -1.77
CA VAL A 112 4.57 -45.07 -0.54
C VAL A 112 5.74 -46.05 -0.65
N ASP A 113 6.22 -46.61 0.46
CA ASP A 113 7.21 -47.69 0.41
C ASP A 113 6.57 -49.03 0.05
N SER A 114 5.40 -49.35 0.62
CA SER A 114 4.56 -50.48 0.18
C SER A 114 3.09 -50.27 0.56
N LEU A 115 2.19 -51.08 0.01
CA LEU A 115 0.78 -51.09 0.41
C LEU A 115 0.13 -52.47 0.34
N TYR A 116 -0.93 -52.64 1.13
CA TYR A 116 -1.96 -53.67 0.99
C TYR A 116 -3.30 -52.98 0.74
N TYR A 117 -4.01 -53.37 -0.32
CA TYR A 117 -5.37 -52.90 -0.64
C TYR A 117 -6.34 -54.08 -0.70
N ASP A 118 -7.43 -54.01 0.04
CA ASP A 118 -8.53 -54.99 0.06
C ASP A 118 -9.64 -54.46 -0.85
N TYR A 119 -9.80 -55.04 -2.06
CA TYR A 119 -10.71 -54.50 -3.07
C TYR A 119 -12.16 -54.95 -2.92
N GLU A 120 -12.47 -55.78 -1.92
CA GLU A 120 -13.85 -56.03 -1.47
C GLU A 120 -14.30 -55.00 -0.44
N LYS A 121 -13.40 -54.63 0.49
CA LYS A 121 -13.69 -53.62 1.53
C LYS A 121 -13.33 -52.19 1.12
N GLN A 122 -12.68 -52.02 -0.02
CA GLN A 122 -12.06 -50.77 -0.50
C GLN A 122 -11.12 -50.13 0.56
N GLU A 123 -10.50 -50.94 1.42
CA GLU A 123 -9.59 -50.49 2.48
C GLU A 123 -8.13 -50.52 2.04
N GLY A 124 -7.40 -49.42 2.24
CA GLY A 124 -5.98 -49.30 1.89
C GLY A 124 -5.08 -49.10 3.12
N ASN A 125 -4.21 -50.07 3.39
CA ASN A 125 -3.08 -49.95 4.33
C ASN A 125 -1.81 -49.56 3.57
N THR A 126 -1.31 -48.35 3.78
CA THR A 126 -0.06 -47.85 3.19
C THR A 126 1.04 -47.78 4.25
N TYR A 127 2.28 -48.05 3.83
CA TYR A 127 3.46 -48.10 4.68
C TYR A 127 4.52 -47.13 4.14
N GLY A 128 5.13 -46.33 5.01
CA GLY A 128 6.11 -45.32 4.60
C GLY A 128 5.51 -44.29 3.65
N ILE A 129 4.37 -43.70 4.02
CA ILE A 129 3.68 -42.68 3.21
C ILE A 129 4.15 -41.28 3.60
N MET A 130 4.31 -40.43 2.57
CA MET A 130 4.45 -38.99 2.70
C MET A 130 3.44 -38.31 1.78
N THR A 131 2.66 -37.38 2.31
CA THR A 131 1.64 -36.63 1.55
C THR A 131 1.57 -35.19 2.03
N GLU A 132 1.31 -34.26 1.10
CA GLU A 132 0.93 -32.90 1.44
C GLU A 132 -0.55 -32.86 1.87
N VAL A 133 -0.88 -32.04 2.87
CA VAL A 133 -2.22 -31.79 3.40
C VAL A 133 -2.27 -30.34 3.90
N ASP A 134 -3.14 -29.53 3.29
CA ASP A 134 -3.47 -28.15 3.71
C ASP A 134 -2.25 -27.21 3.92
N GLY A 135 -1.21 -27.36 3.10
CA GLY A 135 0.03 -26.56 3.17
C GLY A 135 1.04 -27.03 4.22
N GLY A 136 0.85 -28.22 4.78
CA GLY A 136 1.85 -28.98 5.54
C GLY A 136 2.01 -30.40 5.01
N PHE A 137 2.93 -31.16 5.60
CA PHE A 137 3.31 -32.50 5.18
C PHE A 137 3.07 -33.50 6.30
N ILE A 138 2.34 -34.56 5.99
CA ILE A 138 2.13 -35.71 6.87
C ILE A 138 3.03 -36.85 6.38
N GLN A 139 3.89 -37.32 7.28
CA GLN A 139 4.65 -38.56 7.10
C GLN A 139 4.16 -39.57 8.14
N ALA A 140 4.08 -40.85 7.77
CA ALA A 140 3.63 -41.88 8.71
C ALA A 140 4.19 -43.27 8.38
N ASN A 141 4.51 -44.04 9.42
CA ASN A 141 4.92 -45.43 9.25
C ASN A 141 3.80 -46.30 8.67
N ILE A 142 2.55 -46.10 9.12
CA ILE A 142 1.35 -46.79 8.61
C ILE A 142 0.18 -45.81 8.54
N VAL A 143 -0.55 -45.80 7.43
CA VAL A 143 -1.88 -45.17 7.30
C VAL A 143 -2.89 -46.15 6.73
N ARG A 144 -4.04 -46.27 7.39
CA ARG A 144 -5.22 -47.03 6.89
C ARG A 144 -6.33 -46.06 6.50
N LYS A 145 -6.71 -46.03 5.22
CA LYS A 145 -7.91 -45.32 4.72
C LYS A 145 -9.09 -46.30 4.62
N ASN A 146 -10.28 -45.85 5.02
CA ASN A 146 -11.55 -46.59 4.89
C ASN A 146 -12.51 -45.93 3.86
N ILE A 147 -13.68 -46.56 3.67
CA ILE A 147 -14.74 -46.10 2.75
C ILE A 147 -15.43 -44.78 3.14
N TYR A 148 -15.22 -44.30 4.37
CA TYR A 148 -15.80 -43.05 4.88
C TYR A 148 -14.84 -41.85 4.77
N ASP A 149 -13.74 -42.01 4.02
CA ASP A 149 -12.63 -41.05 3.88
C ASP A 149 -11.89 -40.77 5.20
N GLU A 150 -12.00 -41.66 6.19
CA GLU A 150 -11.25 -41.56 7.44
C GLU A 150 -9.88 -42.22 7.29
N MET A 151 -8.84 -41.55 7.78
CA MET A 151 -7.47 -42.06 7.75
C MET A 151 -6.93 -42.27 9.17
N SER A 152 -6.78 -43.54 9.56
CA SER A 152 -6.08 -43.92 10.79
C SER A 152 -4.56 -43.84 10.59
N ILE A 153 -3.87 -43.06 11.42
CA ILE A 153 -2.41 -42.85 11.38
C ILE A 153 -1.75 -43.57 12.58
N TYR A 154 -0.68 -44.31 12.33
CA TYR A 154 0.20 -44.88 13.37
C TYR A 154 1.65 -44.44 13.17
N LYS A 155 2.26 -43.88 14.24
CA LYS A 155 3.56 -43.19 14.20
C LYS A 155 3.63 -42.18 13.05
N GLY A 156 2.83 -41.13 13.18
CA GLY A 156 2.83 -39.98 12.28
C GLY A 156 3.80 -38.88 12.72
N LEU A 157 4.18 -38.04 11.77
CA LEU A 157 4.88 -36.76 11.95
C LEU A 157 4.18 -35.73 11.07
N TYR A 158 3.56 -34.72 11.70
CA TYR A 158 3.03 -33.55 11.02
C TYR A 158 4.09 -32.44 10.99
N SER A 159 4.44 -31.92 9.82
CA SER A 159 5.50 -30.93 9.65
C SER A 159 5.15 -29.86 8.61
N THR A 160 5.80 -28.69 8.68
CA THR A 160 5.79 -27.71 7.57
C THR A 160 6.90 -27.98 6.54
N CYS A 161 7.75 -29.00 6.74
CA CYS A 161 8.88 -29.32 5.88
C CYS A 161 8.51 -30.37 4.81
N ASN A 162 8.75 -30.05 3.53
CA ASN A 162 8.51 -30.96 2.39
C ASN A 162 9.58 -32.08 2.22
N LEU A 163 10.57 -32.16 3.10
CA LEU A 163 11.63 -33.19 3.05
C LEU A 163 11.32 -34.36 4.00
N PRO A 164 11.53 -35.61 3.57
CA PRO A 164 11.27 -36.79 4.39
C PRO A 164 12.24 -36.91 5.58
N TYR A 165 11.79 -37.59 6.64
CA TYR A 165 12.59 -37.92 7.82
C TYR A 165 13.82 -38.76 7.40
N PRO A 166 15.04 -38.47 7.92
CA PRO A 166 15.37 -37.62 9.07
C PRO A 166 15.56 -36.12 8.79
N HIS A 167 15.37 -35.65 7.56
CA HIS A 167 15.53 -34.21 7.21
C HIS A 167 14.34 -33.34 7.69
N THR A 168 13.29 -33.97 8.22
CA THR A 168 12.15 -33.30 8.86
C THR A 168 12.50 -32.85 10.28
N HIS A 169 13.19 -31.73 10.40
CA HIS A 169 13.73 -31.26 11.69
C HIS A 169 12.72 -30.62 12.65
N PHE A 170 11.49 -30.32 12.21
CA PHE A 170 10.45 -29.68 13.02
C PHE A 170 9.11 -30.36 12.79
N GLY A 171 8.31 -30.58 13.83
CA GLY A 171 6.95 -31.10 13.68
C GLY A 171 6.34 -31.66 14.95
N ILE A 172 5.10 -32.13 14.84
CA ILE A 172 4.38 -32.82 15.91
C ILE A 172 4.43 -34.32 15.62
N HIS A 173 5.07 -35.09 16.51
CA HIS A 173 5.02 -36.54 16.45
C HIS A 173 3.71 -37.03 17.07
N ILE A 174 2.98 -37.86 16.33
CA ILE A 174 1.65 -38.39 16.67
C ILE A 174 1.79 -39.91 16.82
N THR A 175 1.62 -40.45 18.04
CA THR A 175 1.75 -41.90 18.26
C THR A 175 0.64 -42.70 17.56
N LYS A 176 -0.59 -42.21 17.67
CA LYS A 176 -1.81 -42.68 16.99
C LYS A 176 -2.69 -41.46 16.70
N GLY A 177 -3.42 -41.45 15.59
CA GLY A 177 -4.42 -40.43 15.30
C GLY A 177 -5.42 -40.86 14.24
N ILE A 178 -6.50 -40.09 14.11
CA ILE A 178 -7.54 -40.26 13.08
C ILE A 178 -7.74 -38.90 12.40
N VAL A 179 -7.59 -38.85 11.08
CA VAL A 179 -8.00 -37.72 10.25
C VAL A 179 -9.41 -38.02 9.73
N THR A 180 -10.35 -37.10 9.94
CA THR A 180 -11.65 -37.08 9.27
C THR A 180 -11.76 -35.80 8.44
N LYS A 181 -12.84 -35.67 7.65
CA LYS A 181 -13.07 -34.50 6.79
C LYS A 181 -12.89 -33.14 7.50
N ASN A 182 -13.39 -33.03 8.74
CA ASN A 182 -13.52 -31.75 9.46
C ASN A 182 -12.53 -31.59 10.64
N GLN A 183 -11.79 -32.63 11.02
CA GLN A 183 -10.90 -32.61 12.19
C GLN A 183 -9.83 -33.70 12.17
N ILE A 184 -8.70 -33.44 12.82
CA ILE A 184 -7.67 -34.42 13.15
C ILE A 184 -7.69 -34.65 14.65
N ILE A 185 -7.97 -35.89 15.06
CA ILE A 185 -7.93 -36.34 16.45
C ILE A 185 -6.60 -37.06 16.67
N SER A 186 -5.70 -36.43 17.42
CA SER A 186 -4.45 -37.06 17.88
C SER A 186 -4.65 -37.72 19.24
N GLY A 187 -4.10 -38.93 19.41
CA GLY A 187 -3.73 -39.45 20.73
C GLY A 187 -2.43 -38.80 21.24
N PRO A 188 -1.63 -39.49 22.06
CA PRO A 188 -0.42 -38.92 22.65
C PRO A 188 0.54 -38.37 21.60
N ALA A 189 0.89 -37.09 21.73
CA ALA A 189 1.70 -36.36 20.76
C ALA A 189 2.62 -35.34 21.44
N TYR A 190 3.76 -35.05 20.82
CA TYR A 190 4.76 -34.12 21.33
C TYR A 190 5.40 -33.30 20.20
N LEU A 191 5.80 -32.07 20.54
CA LEU A 191 6.48 -31.17 19.60
C LEU A 191 7.98 -31.52 19.54
N VAL A 192 8.54 -31.58 18.33
CA VAL A 192 9.97 -31.74 18.07
C VAL A 192 10.50 -30.50 17.35
N VAL A 193 11.63 -29.98 17.82
CA VAL A 193 12.29 -28.76 17.33
C VAL A 193 13.78 -29.06 17.12
N MET A 194 14.26 -28.90 15.89
CA MET A 194 15.61 -29.33 15.47
C MET A 194 15.96 -30.79 15.83
N GLY A 195 14.98 -31.69 15.78
CA GLY A 195 15.12 -33.09 16.19
C GLY A 195 15.08 -33.36 17.70
N VAL A 196 15.04 -32.32 18.55
CA VAL A 196 14.93 -32.44 20.01
C VAL A 196 13.43 -32.47 20.42
N PRO A 197 12.96 -33.48 21.17
CA PRO A 197 11.63 -33.46 21.78
C PRO A 197 11.52 -32.36 22.83
N MET A 198 10.50 -31.52 22.70
CA MET A 198 10.14 -30.54 23.73
C MET A 198 9.42 -31.25 24.89
N PRO A 199 9.58 -30.78 26.14
CA PRO A 199 8.90 -31.38 27.31
C PRO A 199 7.38 -31.17 27.34
N VAL A 200 6.80 -30.51 26.33
CA VAL A 200 5.35 -30.33 26.17
C VAL A 200 4.80 -31.48 25.33
N ALA A 201 4.19 -32.46 26.01
CA ALA A 201 3.43 -33.54 25.41
C ALA A 201 1.94 -33.40 25.73
N PHE A 202 1.10 -33.64 24.74
CA PHE A 202 -0.36 -33.62 24.85
C PHE A 202 -0.87 -35.07 24.89
N PRO A 203 -1.73 -35.46 25.87
CA PRO A 203 -2.26 -36.83 25.94
C PRO A 203 -3.23 -37.14 24.79
N PHE A 204 -3.90 -36.10 24.29
CA PHE A 204 -4.66 -36.06 23.06
C PHE A 204 -4.71 -34.61 22.55
N ALA A 205 -5.00 -34.41 21.27
CA ALA A 205 -5.20 -33.07 20.70
C ALA A 205 -6.25 -33.10 19.58
N PHE A 206 -7.09 -32.08 19.51
CA PHE A 206 -8.06 -31.88 18.44
C PHE A 206 -7.62 -30.71 17.57
N PHE A 207 -7.18 -30.99 16.34
CA PHE A 207 -6.88 -29.95 15.36
C PHE A 207 -8.09 -29.84 14.42
N PRO A 208 -8.90 -28.78 14.49
CA PRO A 208 -10.00 -28.60 13.56
C PRO A 208 -9.44 -28.38 12.15
N LYS A 209 -10.12 -28.96 11.16
CA LYS A 209 -9.94 -28.67 9.73
C LYS A 209 -11.23 -28.01 9.22
N PRO A 210 -11.42 -26.70 9.46
CA PRO A 210 -12.68 -26.04 9.10
C PRO A 210 -12.60 -25.48 7.68
N ASP A 211 -13.52 -25.91 6.81
CA ASP A 211 -13.69 -25.37 5.44
C ASP A 211 -14.10 -23.87 5.42
N LYS A 212 -14.35 -23.27 6.59
CA LYS A 212 -14.80 -21.89 6.80
C LYS A 212 -14.16 -21.26 8.03
N ARG A 213 -14.31 -19.94 8.17
CA ARG A 213 -13.90 -19.19 9.37
C ARG A 213 -14.66 -19.69 10.60
N ALA A 214 -13.93 -20.06 11.66
CA ALA A 214 -14.48 -20.51 12.92
C ALA A 214 -14.09 -19.56 14.07
N SER A 215 -15.01 -19.33 15.00
CA SER A 215 -14.76 -18.57 16.24
C SER A 215 -13.87 -19.36 17.21
N GLY A 216 -13.03 -18.69 17.99
CA GLY A 216 -12.12 -19.37 18.92
C GLY A 216 -11.27 -18.45 19.80
N PHE A 217 -10.57 -19.04 20.76
CA PHE A 217 -9.67 -18.32 21.67
C PHE A 217 -8.41 -17.81 20.98
N LEU A 218 -7.98 -16.60 21.33
CA LEU A 218 -6.77 -15.96 20.82
C LEU A 218 -5.68 -15.99 21.90
N PHE A 219 -4.64 -16.80 21.69
CA PHE A 219 -3.55 -16.94 22.65
C PHE A 219 -2.74 -15.64 22.84
N PRO A 220 -2.39 -15.27 24.09
CA PRO A 220 -1.54 -14.12 24.34
C PRO A 220 -0.09 -14.31 23.85
N SER A 221 0.58 -13.18 23.63
CA SER A 221 2.04 -13.12 23.58
C SER A 221 2.60 -12.57 24.91
N PHE A 222 3.61 -13.25 25.45
CA PHE A 222 4.32 -12.82 26.65
C PHE A 222 5.59 -12.04 26.30
N GLY A 223 5.96 -11.07 27.12
CA GLY A 223 7.20 -10.29 26.95
C GLY A 223 7.32 -9.17 27.97
N GLU A 224 8.39 -8.40 27.90
CA GLU A 224 8.68 -7.30 28.82
C GLU A 224 8.54 -5.94 28.14
N ASP A 225 8.10 -4.93 28.90
CA ASP A 225 7.98 -3.54 28.49
C ASP A 225 8.66 -2.66 29.55
N TYR A 226 9.65 -1.86 29.16
CA TYR A 226 10.51 -1.14 30.12
C TYR A 226 9.70 -0.25 31.09
N THR A 227 8.70 0.49 30.57
CA THR A 227 7.90 1.39 31.40
C THR A 227 6.79 0.66 32.15
N ARG A 228 6.26 -0.46 31.62
CA ARG A 228 5.06 -1.15 32.13
C ARG A 228 5.30 -2.51 32.81
N GLY A 229 6.51 -3.06 32.78
CA GLY A 229 6.89 -4.34 33.37
C GLY A 229 6.61 -5.56 32.48
N PHE A 230 6.49 -6.73 33.08
CA PHE A 230 6.10 -7.96 32.37
C PHE A 230 4.69 -7.81 31.79
N SER A 231 4.46 -8.37 30.60
CA SER A 231 3.23 -8.18 29.84
C SER A 231 2.67 -9.50 29.31
N MET A 232 1.37 -9.67 29.44
CA MET A 232 0.57 -10.68 28.75
C MET A 232 -0.33 -9.93 27.77
N ARG A 233 0.05 -9.91 26.49
CA ARG A 233 -0.56 -9.09 25.44
C ARG A 233 -1.47 -9.91 24.54
N ASP A 234 -2.52 -9.28 24.03
CA ASP A 234 -3.39 -9.78 22.94
C ASP A 234 -4.23 -11.04 23.23
N ILE A 235 -4.38 -11.43 24.51
CA ILE A 235 -5.32 -12.49 24.92
C ILE A 235 -6.75 -12.08 24.55
N GLY A 236 -7.53 -13.00 23.97
CA GLY A 236 -8.84 -12.60 23.48
C GLY A 236 -9.70 -13.71 22.90
N TRP A 237 -10.72 -13.30 22.16
CA TRP A 237 -11.62 -14.18 21.43
C TRP A 237 -11.87 -13.65 20.01
N TYR A 238 -11.87 -14.56 19.03
CA TYR A 238 -12.26 -14.32 17.65
C TYR A 238 -13.69 -14.78 17.42
N LEU A 239 -14.51 -13.90 16.83
CA LEU A 239 -15.92 -14.08 16.55
C LEU A 239 -16.15 -13.98 15.04
N ALA A 240 -16.35 -15.12 14.39
CA ALA A 240 -16.85 -15.19 13.03
C ALA A 240 -18.39 -15.19 13.07
N PHE A 241 -19.03 -14.07 12.72
CA PHE A 241 -20.49 -13.96 12.76
C PHE A 241 -21.15 -14.52 11.50
N ASN A 242 -20.53 -14.31 10.35
CA ASN A 242 -20.95 -14.82 9.04
C ASN A 242 -19.78 -14.69 8.03
N ASP A 243 -19.99 -15.15 6.79
CA ASP A 243 -18.97 -15.09 5.73
C ASP A 243 -18.53 -13.65 5.35
N TYR A 244 -19.22 -12.60 5.82
CA TYR A 244 -18.96 -11.20 5.47
C TYR A 244 -18.36 -10.35 6.63
N TRP A 245 -18.66 -10.64 7.90
CA TRP A 245 -18.28 -9.82 9.07
C TRP A 245 -17.67 -10.67 10.19
N ASP A 246 -16.54 -10.22 10.74
CA ASP A 246 -15.81 -10.86 11.83
C ASP A 246 -15.25 -9.84 12.85
N SER A 247 -15.03 -10.25 14.10
CA SER A 247 -14.43 -9.40 15.15
C SER A 247 -13.41 -10.15 16.00
N GLU A 248 -12.35 -9.45 16.39
CA GLU A 248 -11.42 -9.86 17.44
C GLU A 248 -11.63 -8.94 18.66
N ILE A 249 -11.85 -9.52 19.84
CA ILE A 249 -11.89 -8.81 21.12
C ILE A 249 -10.64 -9.22 21.90
N ARG A 250 -9.75 -8.28 22.22
CA ARG A 250 -8.44 -8.54 22.82
C ARG A 250 -8.16 -7.64 24.03
N GLY A 251 -7.53 -8.19 25.06
CA GLY A 251 -6.97 -7.46 26.19
C GLY A 251 -5.45 -7.64 26.31
N SER A 252 -4.80 -6.72 27.01
CA SER A 252 -3.39 -6.82 27.39
C SER A 252 -3.22 -6.35 28.85
N LEU A 253 -2.50 -7.13 29.65
CA LEU A 253 -2.22 -6.86 31.07
C LEU A 253 -0.72 -6.68 31.29
N TYR A 254 -0.36 -5.78 32.21
CA TYR A 254 1.03 -5.41 32.52
C TYR A 254 1.29 -5.39 34.03
N SER A 255 2.45 -5.87 34.46
CA SER A 255 2.75 -6.10 35.88
C SER A 255 2.85 -4.82 36.71
N LYS A 256 3.15 -3.66 36.10
CA LYS A 256 3.06 -2.33 36.75
C LYS A 256 1.65 -1.73 36.63
N GLY A 257 0.60 -2.54 36.76
CA GLY A 257 -0.81 -2.11 36.86
C GLY A 257 -1.41 -1.40 35.64
N SER A 258 -0.75 -1.45 34.47
CA SER A 258 -1.31 -0.92 33.22
C SER A 258 -2.15 -1.97 32.50
N TRP A 259 -3.12 -1.56 31.70
CA TRP A 259 -3.90 -2.47 30.86
C TRP A 259 -4.40 -1.81 29.58
N GLU A 260 -4.67 -2.61 28.56
CA GLU A 260 -5.22 -2.19 27.27
C GLU A 260 -6.34 -3.14 26.85
N ALA A 261 -7.34 -2.61 26.15
CA ALA A 261 -8.42 -3.37 25.54
C ALA A 261 -8.65 -2.89 24.11
N SER A 262 -9.00 -3.81 23.21
CA SER A 262 -9.29 -3.48 21.82
C SER A 262 -10.37 -4.37 21.22
N ILE A 263 -11.13 -3.78 20.31
CA ILE A 263 -12.10 -4.46 19.46
C ILE A 263 -11.66 -4.16 18.03
N ASN A 264 -11.47 -5.19 17.21
CA ASN A 264 -11.06 -5.08 15.81
C ASN A 264 -12.06 -5.85 14.94
N THR A 265 -12.99 -5.13 14.32
CA THR A 265 -14.02 -5.69 13.44
C THR A 265 -13.62 -5.51 11.99
N ARG A 266 -13.69 -6.57 11.19
CA ARG A 266 -13.50 -6.54 9.73
C ARG A 266 -14.82 -6.87 9.05
N TYR A 267 -15.09 -6.20 7.93
CA TYR A 267 -16.25 -6.49 7.11
C TYR A 267 -15.91 -6.39 5.62
N THR A 268 -16.43 -7.32 4.82
CA THR A 268 -16.23 -7.36 3.36
C THR A 268 -17.43 -8.02 2.72
N VAL A 269 -18.11 -7.29 1.84
CA VAL A 269 -19.16 -7.82 0.97
C VAL A 269 -18.65 -7.68 -0.46
N ASN A 270 -18.38 -8.83 -1.10
CA ASN A 270 -17.80 -8.90 -2.44
C ASN A 270 -18.63 -8.07 -3.43
N TYR A 271 -17.93 -7.36 -4.34
CA TYR A 271 -18.48 -6.41 -5.31
C TYR A 271 -19.26 -5.21 -4.73
N LYS A 272 -19.38 -5.06 -3.40
CA LYS A 272 -20.08 -3.94 -2.76
C LYS A 272 -19.17 -3.00 -1.97
N PHE A 273 -18.58 -3.48 -0.88
CA PHE A 273 -17.74 -2.66 0.00
C PHE A 273 -16.85 -3.52 0.91
N ASN A 274 -15.75 -2.95 1.36
CA ASN A 274 -14.89 -3.55 2.37
C ASN A 274 -14.36 -2.50 3.36
N GLY A 275 -14.06 -2.93 4.58
CA GLY A 275 -13.56 -2.04 5.61
C GLY A 275 -13.25 -2.73 6.93
N GLY A 276 -12.91 -1.90 7.91
CA GLY A 276 -12.59 -2.32 9.27
C GLY A 276 -12.86 -1.21 10.27
N PHE A 277 -13.11 -1.59 11.51
CA PHE A 277 -13.40 -0.70 12.62
C PHE A 277 -12.64 -1.18 13.85
N ASN A 278 -11.69 -0.37 14.31
CA ASN A 278 -10.85 -0.71 15.46
C ASN A 278 -10.95 0.37 16.55
N ILE A 279 -11.52 -0.03 17.70
CA ILE A 279 -11.45 0.72 18.96
C ILE A 279 -10.28 0.17 19.76
N ARG A 280 -9.48 1.08 20.33
CA ARG A 280 -8.46 0.79 21.34
C ARG A 280 -8.66 1.71 22.54
N TYR A 281 -8.57 1.15 23.73
CA TYR A 281 -8.57 1.86 25.00
C TYR A 281 -7.35 1.39 25.81
N ALA A 282 -6.70 2.32 26.50
CA ALA A 282 -5.53 2.06 27.34
C ALA A 282 -5.65 2.80 28.66
N ASN A 283 -5.26 2.14 29.74
CA ASN A 283 -5.01 2.76 31.03
C ASN A 283 -3.52 2.55 31.36
N THR A 284 -2.70 3.57 31.10
CA THR A 284 -1.25 3.52 31.27
C THR A 284 -0.87 4.13 32.62
N LYS A 285 -0.20 3.34 33.47
CA LYS A 285 0.40 3.85 34.71
C LYS A 285 1.66 4.65 34.39
N THR A 286 1.85 5.76 35.11
CA THR A 286 3.00 6.66 34.99
C THR A 286 3.64 6.89 36.34
N GLY A 287 4.93 7.20 36.38
CA GLY A 287 5.69 7.39 37.62
C GLY A 287 6.00 6.10 38.37
N ILE A 288 6.56 6.25 39.57
CA ILE A 288 6.80 5.15 40.53
C ILE A 288 5.76 5.29 41.63
N GLU A 289 5.18 4.17 42.07
CA GLU A 289 4.19 4.16 43.15
C GLU A 289 4.75 4.81 44.43
N GLY A 290 3.97 5.67 45.07
CA GLY A 290 4.41 6.51 46.20
C GLY A 290 5.10 7.83 45.82
N THR A 291 5.40 8.08 44.54
CA THR A 291 5.91 9.40 44.09
C THR A 291 4.78 10.35 43.67
N SER A 292 5.03 11.67 43.75
CA SER A 292 4.08 12.71 43.28
C SER A 292 3.76 12.63 41.79
N ASN A 293 4.59 11.95 41.00
CA ASN A 293 4.39 11.71 39.56
C ASN A 293 3.60 10.41 39.27
N TYR A 294 3.14 9.69 40.30
CA TYR A 294 2.34 8.48 40.13
C TYR A 294 0.95 8.81 39.58
N GLY A 295 0.60 8.19 38.44
CA GLY A 295 -0.61 8.57 37.68
C GLY A 295 -1.20 7.43 36.86
N SER A 296 -2.35 7.70 36.24
CA SER A 296 -3.13 6.74 35.46
C SER A 296 -3.73 7.44 34.23
N ASN A 297 -3.00 7.44 33.12
CA ASN A 297 -3.43 8.05 31.86
C ASN A 297 -4.46 7.15 31.18
N LYS A 298 -5.66 7.69 30.96
CA LYS A 298 -6.77 7.03 30.24
C LYS A 298 -6.79 7.54 28.80
N ASP A 299 -6.42 6.68 27.87
CA ASP A 299 -6.27 7.00 26.46
C ASP A 299 -7.22 6.15 25.61
N PHE A 300 -7.73 6.72 24.52
CA PHE A 300 -8.51 5.97 23.54
C PHE A 300 -8.15 6.38 22.11
N ASN A 301 -8.37 5.46 21.19
CA ASN A 301 -8.26 5.71 19.75
C ASN A 301 -9.31 4.89 19.00
N VAL A 302 -10.00 5.54 18.08
CA VAL A 302 -10.96 4.92 17.15
C VAL A 302 -10.43 5.10 15.74
N THR A 303 -10.32 4.00 15.02
CA THR A 303 -10.03 4.01 13.59
C THR A 303 -11.14 3.31 12.82
N TRP A 304 -11.54 3.88 11.69
CA TRP A 304 -12.53 3.29 10.79
C TRP A 304 -12.07 3.49 9.35
N ASN A 305 -11.89 2.39 8.64
CA ASN A 305 -11.66 2.39 7.21
C ASN A 305 -12.88 1.80 6.48
N HIS A 306 -13.28 2.45 5.39
CA HIS A 306 -14.34 1.99 4.49
C HIS A 306 -13.98 2.34 3.04
N THR A 307 -14.19 1.40 2.14
CA THR A 307 -14.13 1.63 0.69
C THR A 307 -15.34 0.97 0.04
N GLN A 308 -16.22 1.77 -0.54
CA GLN A 308 -17.24 1.30 -1.49
C GLN A 308 -16.56 1.01 -2.83
N ARG A 309 -16.91 -0.11 -3.46
CA ARG A 309 -16.50 -0.45 -4.84
C ARG A 309 -17.30 0.36 -5.86
N GLN A 310 -16.68 0.70 -6.99
CA GLN A 310 -17.36 1.46 -8.06
C GLN A 310 -18.38 0.58 -8.80
N GLU A 311 -18.08 -0.72 -8.87
CA GLU A 311 -18.95 -1.80 -9.37
C GLU A 311 -20.27 -1.90 -8.58
N ALA A 312 -20.29 -1.44 -7.33
CA ALA A 312 -21.46 -1.49 -6.46
C ALA A 312 -22.58 -0.52 -6.87
N ASN A 313 -22.19 0.68 -7.32
CA ASN A 313 -23.07 1.77 -7.75
C ASN A 313 -22.26 2.73 -8.67
N PRO A 314 -22.16 2.44 -9.98
CA PRO A 314 -21.38 3.25 -10.91
C PRO A 314 -21.74 4.74 -10.85
N GLY A 315 -20.72 5.61 -10.88
CA GLY A 315 -20.90 7.05 -10.74
C GLY A 315 -21.07 7.54 -9.30
N THR A 316 -21.04 6.66 -8.30
CA THR A 316 -20.93 7.04 -6.88
C THR A 316 -19.72 6.40 -6.21
N SER A 317 -19.20 7.06 -5.17
CA SER A 317 -18.18 6.51 -4.30
C SER A 317 -18.41 6.95 -2.86
N PHE A 318 -18.13 6.06 -1.92
CA PHE A 318 -18.09 6.38 -0.49
C PHE A 318 -16.82 5.79 0.11
N SER A 319 -16.08 6.62 0.85
CA SER A 319 -14.86 6.23 1.53
C SER A 319 -14.76 6.86 2.91
N ALA A 320 -14.18 6.12 3.84
CA ALA A 320 -13.84 6.60 5.17
C ALA A 320 -12.41 6.18 5.51
N SER A 321 -11.67 7.11 6.10
CA SER A 321 -10.36 6.92 6.71
C SER A 321 -10.33 7.80 7.95
N VAL A 322 -10.90 7.29 9.04
CA VAL A 322 -11.03 7.98 10.33
C VAL A 322 -9.93 7.51 11.27
N ASN A 323 -9.29 8.44 11.96
CA ASN A 323 -8.37 8.20 13.05
C ASN A 323 -8.47 9.35 14.06
N PHE A 324 -9.13 9.10 15.19
CA PHE A 324 -9.42 10.07 16.25
C PHE A 324 -9.14 9.46 17.63
N GLY A 325 -8.80 10.29 18.63
CA GLY A 325 -8.44 9.80 19.96
C GLY A 325 -7.92 10.88 20.91
N THR A 326 -7.40 10.46 22.05
CA THR A 326 -6.69 11.35 22.98
C THR A 326 -5.37 11.82 22.36
N SER A 327 -5.02 13.09 22.57
CA SER A 327 -3.76 13.67 22.09
C SER A 327 -2.51 13.02 22.69
N SER A 328 -2.67 12.20 23.72
CA SER A 328 -1.63 11.40 24.37
C SER A 328 -1.57 9.93 23.91
N PHE A 329 -2.55 9.41 23.16
CA PHE A 329 -2.68 7.97 22.86
C PHE A 329 -1.39 7.36 22.30
N PHE A 330 -0.90 7.85 21.15
CA PHE A 330 0.28 7.25 20.50
C PHE A 330 1.59 7.47 21.29
N GLN A 331 1.64 8.47 22.17
CA GLN A 331 2.79 8.67 23.07
C GLN A 331 2.79 7.63 24.20
N ASN A 332 1.63 7.40 24.82
CA ASN A 332 1.47 6.49 25.96
C ASN A 332 1.40 5.00 25.56
N THR A 333 0.92 4.68 24.34
CA THR A 333 0.76 3.28 23.85
C THR A 333 1.74 2.89 22.75
N GLY A 334 2.50 3.84 22.18
CA GLY A 334 3.33 3.59 21.00
C GLY A 334 4.39 2.50 21.20
N THR A 335 4.87 2.28 22.43
CA THR A 335 5.84 1.24 22.79
C THR A 335 5.33 -0.19 22.57
N GLY A 336 4.01 -0.40 22.53
CA GLY A 336 3.42 -1.75 22.53
C GLY A 336 3.16 -2.40 21.18
N SER A 337 3.16 -1.64 20.08
CA SER A 337 2.81 -2.19 18.75
C SER A 337 3.89 -3.12 18.19
N THR A 338 3.50 -4.23 17.56
CA THR A 338 4.40 -5.32 17.14
C THR A 338 5.41 -4.96 16.05
N GLN A 339 5.12 -3.97 15.21
CA GLN A 339 5.91 -3.62 14.00
C GLN A 339 6.15 -2.12 13.78
N ASN A 340 5.27 -1.21 14.21
CA ASN A 340 5.30 0.21 13.81
C ASN A 340 5.55 1.17 14.99
N THR A 341 6.34 0.73 15.98
CA THR A 341 6.60 1.44 17.26
C THR A 341 7.03 2.90 17.05
N TYR A 342 8.02 3.14 16.18
CA TYR A 342 8.52 4.49 15.90
C TYR A 342 7.50 5.36 15.15
N GLU A 343 6.84 4.84 14.11
CA GLU A 343 5.87 5.63 13.33
C GLU A 343 4.71 6.14 14.18
N ASN A 344 4.32 5.37 15.21
CA ASN A 344 3.32 5.78 16.18
C ASN A 344 3.90 6.80 17.18
N LEU A 345 5.08 6.55 17.77
CA LEU A 345 5.71 7.48 18.71
C LEU A 345 6.08 8.84 18.09
N ALA A 346 6.39 8.89 16.79
CA ALA A 346 6.65 10.12 16.04
C ALA A 346 5.38 10.78 15.47
N ARG A 347 4.19 10.17 15.64
CA ARG A 347 2.92 10.68 15.08
C ARG A 347 2.38 11.83 15.90
N ASN A 348 2.71 13.04 15.49
CA ASN A 348 2.18 14.27 16.07
C ASN A 348 0.80 14.68 15.52
N ARG A 349 0.15 13.90 14.65
CA ARG A 349 -1.16 14.23 14.07
C ARG A 349 -2.12 13.05 13.96
N MET A 350 -3.38 13.29 14.29
CA MET A 350 -4.53 12.43 14.03
C MET A 350 -5.41 13.07 12.95
N GLY A 351 -5.72 12.33 11.89
CA GLY A 351 -6.46 12.83 10.74
C GLY A 351 -7.61 11.90 10.39
N SER A 352 -8.79 12.47 10.13
CA SER A 352 -9.97 11.75 9.67
C SER A 352 -10.54 12.40 8.42
N SER A 353 -10.92 11.59 7.45
CA SER A 353 -11.71 11.99 6.29
C SER A 353 -12.82 10.97 6.04
N ILE A 354 -14.05 11.44 5.92
CA ILE A 354 -15.16 10.70 5.32
C ILE A 354 -15.54 11.46 4.06
N SER A 355 -15.67 10.78 2.92
CA SER A 355 -15.95 11.40 1.63
C SER A 355 -17.00 10.63 0.85
N TYR A 356 -17.97 11.36 0.30
CA TYR A 356 -18.97 10.90 -0.65
C TYR A 356 -18.77 11.62 -1.98
N GLY A 357 -18.61 10.87 -3.07
CA GLY A 357 -18.52 11.37 -4.43
C GLY A 357 -19.72 10.92 -5.26
N LYS A 358 -20.23 11.81 -6.11
CA LYS A 358 -21.24 11.50 -7.14
C LYS A 358 -20.95 12.25 -8.43
N VAL A 359 -20.74 11.50 -9.51
CA VAL A 359 -20.66 11.99 -10.88
C VAL A 359 -22.03 11.81 -11.53
N PHE A 360 -22.53 12.84 -12.19
CA PHE A 360 -23.81 12.85 -12.88
C PHE A 360 -23.78 13.75 -14.13
N ALA A 361 -24.94 13.86 -14.81
CA ALA A 361 -25.08 14.55 -16.09
C ALA A 361 -24.05 14.07 -17.14
N ASP A 362 -23.99 12.75 -17.37
CA ASP A 362 -23.13 12.13 -18.39
C ASP A 362 -21.65 12.56 -18.25
N GLY A 363 -21.08 12.30 -17.07
CA GLY A 363 -19.70 12.61 -16.70
C GLY A 363 -19.39 14.08 -16.38
N LYS A 364 -20.29 15.02 -16.71
CA LYS A 364 -19.97 16.47 -16.76
C LYS A 364 -20.11 17.21 -15.44
N VAL A 365 -20.73 16.63 -14.41
CA VAL A 365 -20.82 17.24 -13.07
C VAL A 365 -20.32 16.25 -12.02
N ASN A 366 -19.34 16.67 -11.24
CA ASN A 366 -18.77 15.91 -10.12
C ASN A 366 -19.02 16.64 -8.80
N LEU A 367 -19.84 16.04 -7.93
CA LEU A 367 -20.11 16.49 -6.57
C LEU A 367 -19.33 15.65 -5.58
N THR A 368 -18.49 16.28 -4.76
CA THR A 368 -17.83 15.69 -3.60
C THR A 368 -18.33 16.38 -2.34
N ALA A 369 -18.84 15.62 -1.38
CA ALA A 369 -19.10 16.08 -0.01
C ALA A 369 -18.16 15.33 0.94
N SER A 370 -17.43 16.05 1.78
CA SER A 370 -16.47 15.48 2.73
C SER A 370 -16.60 16.07 4.13
N LEU A 371 -16.22 15.26 5.10
CA LEU A 371 -16.13 15.58 6.51
C LEU A 371 -14.67 15.37 6.92
N THR A 372 -13.96 16.44 7.27
CA THR A 372 -12.54 16.38 7.60
C THR A 372 -12.27 16.81 9.04
N HIS A 373 -11.30 16.15 9.65
CA HIS A 373 -10.77 16.47 10.97
C HIS A 373 -9.25 16.30 10.97
N ASN A 374 -8.53 17.26 11.51
CA ASN A 374 -7.10 17.22 11.75
C ASN A 374 -6.83 17.70 13.18
N GLN A 375 -6.14 16.88 13.97
CA GLN A 375 -5.78 17.15 15.35
C GLN A 375 -4.26 17.08 15.47
N ASP A 376 -3.65 18.18 15.89
CA ASP A 376 -2.21 18.28 16.13
C ASP A 376 -1.94 18.01 17.62
N MET A 377 -1.29 16.88 17.90
CA MET A 377 -1.18 16.29 19.24
C MET A 377 -0.20 17.06 20.14
N ALA A 378 0.74 17.79 19.55
CA ALA A 378 1.69 18.64 20.29
C ALA A 378 1.03 19.96 20.75
N THR A 379 0.23 20.58 19.87
CA THR A 379 -0.49 21.84 20.18
C THR A 379 -1.87 21.64 20.81
N ARG A 380 -2.39 20.40 20.80
CA ARG A 380 -3.80 20.04 21.14
C ARG A 380 -4.84 20.77 20.31
N SER A 381 -4.44 21.36 19.19
CA SER A 381 -5.36 22.06 18.29
C SER A 381 -6.12 21.07 17.41
N ILE A 382 -7.41 21.32 17.22
CA ILE A 382 -8.31 20.59 16.34
C ILE A 382 -8.83 21.56 15.28
N GLN A 383 -8.69 21.18 14.01
CA GLN A 383 -9.36 21.78 12.88
C GLN A 383 -10.36 20.77 12.30
N MET A 384 -11.59 21.20 12.05
CA MET A 384 -12.63 20.37 11.44
C MET A 384 -13.36 21.14 10.34
N SER A 385 -13.75 20.46 9.27
CA SER A 385 -14.67 21.00 8.28
C SER A 385 -15.82 20.04 8.00
N LEU A 386 -17.03 20.50 8.31
CA LEU A 386 -18.25 19.70 8.48
C LEU A 386 -19.49 20.52 8.08
N PRO A 387 -20.01 20.40 6.84
CA PRO A 387 -19.41 19.76 5.68
C PRO A 387 -18.39 20.66 4.95
N ASN A 388 -17.57 20.02 4.12
CA ASN A 388 -16.92 20.63 2.97
C ASN A 388 -17.50 20.03 1.69
N ILE A 389 -18.13 20.84 0.84
CA ILE A 389 -18.78 20.43 -0.40
C ILE A 389 -18.07 21.10 -1.57
N SER A 390 -17.77 20.34 -2.62
CA SER A 390 -17.31 20.88 -3.90
C SER A 390 -18.12 20.27 -5.04
N LEU A 391 -18.68 21.12 -5.90
CA LEU A 391 -19.35 20.72 -7.13
C LEU A 391 -18.58 21.34 -8.31
N ASN A 392 -18.10 20.51 -9.21
CA ASN A 392 -17.28 20.93 -10.35
C ASN A 392 -17.97 20.48 -11.64
N VAL A 393 -18.14 21.41 -12.57
CA VAL A 393 -18.70 21.19 -13.90
C VAL A 393 -17.57 21.20 -14.91
N SER A 394 -17.45 20.12 -15.70
CA SER A 394 -16.53 20.04 -16.83
C SER A 394 -16.76 21.22 -17.77
N SER A 395 -15.69 21.94 -18.14
CA SER A 395 -15.85 23.14 -18.95
C SER A 395 -16.35 22.82 -20.36
N PHE A 396 -17.19 23.69 -20.88
CA PHE A 396 -17.89 23.53 -22.15
C PHE A 396 -17.79 24.78 -23.01
N ASN A 397 -18.08 24.65 -24.29
CA ASN A 397 -18.06 25.76 -25.24
C ASN A 397 -19.51 26.25 -25.48
N PRO A 398 -19.99 27.31 -24.80
CA PRO A 398 -21.41 27.71 -24.85
C PRO A 398 -21.90 28.18 -26.23
N PHE A 399 -20.99 28.55 -27.14
CA PHE A 399 -21.30 29.02 -28.49
C PHE A 399 -21.02 27.98 -29.58
N ASP A 400 -20.67 26.75 -29.20
CA ASP A 400 -20.36 25.66 -30.11
C ASP A 400 -21.52 24.66 -30.19
N SER A 401 -21.85 24.21 -31.41
CA SER A 401 -22.92 23.23 -31.60
C SER A 401 -22.37 21.82 -31.49
N LYS A 402 -23.15 20.90 -30.91
CA LYS A 402 -22.84 19.46 -30.96
C LYS A 402 -22.74 18.97 -32.40
N ASP A 403 -23.61 19.50 -33.25
CA ASP A 403 -23.80 19.10 -34.64
C ASP A 403 -23.04 20.03 -35.60
N ARG A 404 -21.90 20.59 -35.17
CA ARG A 404 -21.11 21.53 -35.98
C ARG A 404 -20.47 20.82 -37.18
N VAL A 405 -20.91 21.22 -38.37
CA VAL A 405 -20.19 20.96 -39.63
C VAL A 405 -19.08 22.01 -39.82
N GLY A 406 -17.86 21.57 -40.12
CA GLY A 406 -16.70 22.42 -40.41
C GLY A 406 -15.84 22.82 -39.19
N GLU A 407 -14.85 23.67 -39.43
CA GLU A 407 -13.88 24.09 -38.41
C GLU A 407 -14.50 24.98 -37.32
N GLN A 408 -14.00 24.83 -36.09
CA GLN A 408 -14.45 25.58 -34.92
C GLN A 408 -13.95 27.04 -34.99
N LYS A 409 -14.89 27.98 -35.17
CA LYS A 409 -14.62 29.43 -35.23
C LYS A 409 -14.11 29.97 -33.89
N TRP A 410 -13.43 31.13 -33.91
CA TRP A 410 -12.76 31.67 -32.71
C TRP A 410 -13.69 31.84 -31.50
N TYR A 411 -14.93 32.34 -31.69
CA TYR A 411 -15.88 32.52 -30.59
C TYR A 411 -16.45 31.19 -30.07
N GLN A 412 -16.47 30.15 -30.90
CA GLN A 412 -16.84 28.79 -30.50
C GLN A 412 -15.75 28.12 -29.63
N ARG A 413 -14.53 28.66 -29.63
CA ARG A 413 -13.43 28.22 -28.75
C ARG A 413 -13.47 28.87 -27.37
N ILE A 414 -14.38 29.81 -27.12
CA ILE A 414 -14.62 30.33 -25.77
C ILE A 414 -15.11 29.17 -24.92
N ASN A 415 -14.41 28.90 -23.82
CA ASN A 415 -14.63 27.77 -22.92
C ASN A 415 -14.98 28.30 -21.53
N VAL A 416 -16.08 27.82 -20.95
CA VAL A 416 -16.61 28.24 -19.65
C VAL A 416 -16.66 27.04 -18.72
N GLY A 417 -16.03 27.16 -17.55
CA GLY A 417 -16.19 26.22 -16.44
C GLY A 417 -17.11 26.77 -15.35
N TYR A 418 -17.50 25.91 -14.41
CA TYR A 418 -18.10 26.32 -13.15
C TYR A 418 -17.63 25.41 -12.02
N SER A 419 -17.14 26.00 -10.94
CA SER A 419 -16.84 25.27 -9.70
C SER A 419 -17.42 26.00 -8.51
N PHE A 420 -18.22 25.27 -7.73
CA PHE A 420 -18.80 25.69 -6.47
C PHE A 420 -18.09 24.99 -5.31
N GLN A 421 -17.88 25.71 -4.23
CA GLN A 421 -17.38 25.20 -2.96
C GLN A 421 -18.24 25.75 -1.82
N ALA A 422 -18.54 24.92 -0.83
CA ALA A 422 -19.19 25.35 0.41
C ALA A 422 -18.42 24.74 1.58
N GLN A 423 -17.92 25.59 2.47
CA GLN A 423 -17.10 25.19 3.60
C GLN A 423 -17.72 25.70 4.90
N ASN A 424 -18.05 24.77 5.78
CA ASN A 424 -18.27 25.06 7.19
C ASN A 424 -17.09 24.49 7.98
N SER A 425 -16.43 25.29 8.82
CA SER A 425 -15.22 24.86 9.52
C SER A 425 -15.00 25.56 10.86
N VAL A 426 -14.30 24.88 11.77
CA VAL A 426 -13.87 25.40 13.08
C VAL A 426 -12.40 25.06 13.32
N SER A 427 -11.68 25.97 13.99
CA SER A 427 -10.37 25.72 14.58
C SER A 427 -10.43 26.04 16.07
N THR A 428 -10.07 25.09 16.93
CA THR A 428 -10.09 25.27 18.38
C THR A 428 -9.13 24.30 19.09
N ILE A 429 -9.19 24.22 20.43
CA ILE A 429 -8.43 23.26 21.24
C ILE A 429 -9.37 22.11 21.61
N ASP A 430 -8.86 20.87 21.67
CA ASP A 430 -9.63 19.66 21.98
C ASP A 430 -10.59 19.81 23.19
N THR A 431 -10.11 20.35 24.30
CA THR A 431 -10.88 20.62 25.53
C THR A 431 -11.94 21.73 25.43
N LEU A 432 -12.05 22.43 24.30
CA LEU A 432 -13.01 23.52 24.08
C LEU A 432 -14.11 23.18 23.05
N LEU A 433 -13.88 22.20 22.16
CA LEU A 433 -14.80 21.87 21.06
C LEU A 433 -16.19 21.49 21.56
N PHE A 434 -16.26 20.60 22.56
CA PHE A 434 -17.51 20.06 23.11
C PHE A 434 -18.07 20.88 24.29
N LYS A 435 -17.48 22.03 24.63
CA LYS A 435 -18.01 22.92 25.67
C LYS A 435 -19.12 23.82 25.10
N PRO A 436 -20.07 24.30 25.94
CA PRO A 436 -21.06 25.28 25.53
C PRO A 436 -20.43 26.48 24.81
N GLY A 437 -20.94 26.80 23.63
CA GLY A 437 -20.39 27.84 22.75
C GLY A 437 -19.30 27.40 21.78
N GLY A 438 -18.76 26.17 21.87
CA GLY A 438 -17.80 25.63 20.88
C GLY A 438 -18.37 25.66 19.46
N PHE A 439 -19.61 25.24 19.28
CA PHE A 439 -20.33 25.28 18.01
C PHE A 439 -20.59 26.70 17.46
N LYS A 440 -20.56 27.75 18.29
CA LYS A 440 -20.69 29.15 17.84
C LYS A 440 -19.40 29.68 17.16
N LYS A 441 -18.31 28.90 17.16
CA LYS A 441 -17.05 29.24 16.49
C LYS A 441 -16.93 28.70 15.06
N PHE A 442 -17.95 28.02 14.55
CA PHE A 442 -17.96 27.58 13.15
C PHE A 442 -18.10 28.80 12.22
N GLN A 443 -17.12 28.95 11.33
CA GLN A 443 -17.16 29.88 10.22
C GLN A 443 -17.66 29.12 8.99
N ASN A 444 -18.66 29.70 8.31
CA ASN A 444 -19.23 29.16 7.08
C ASN A 444 -19.00 30.13 5.91
N GLY A 445 -19.10 29.60 4.70
CA GLY A 445 -19.18 30.38 3.48
C GLY A 445 -19.38 29.51 2.24
N PHE A 446 -19.69 30.16 1.13
CA PHE A 446 -19.85 29.57 -0.18
C PHE A 446 -18.96 30.34 -1.17
N GLN A 447 -18.35 29.66 -2.15
CA GLN A 447 -17.56 30.27 -3.20
C GLN A 447 -17.94 29.67 -4.56
N HIS A 448 -18.28 30.55 -5.48
CA HIS A 448 -18.58 30.29 -6.88
C HIS A 448 -17.41 30.82 -7.70
N ASN A 449 -16.86 30.01 -8.60
CA ASN A 449 -15.77 30.42 -9.48
C ASN A 449 -16.13 30.05 -10.93
N ILE A 450 -16.18 31.06 -11.78
CA ILE A 450 -16.55 30.98 -13.20
C ILE A 450 -15.30 31.37 -14.02
N PRO A 451 -14.45 30.40 -14.39
CA PRO A 451 -13.36 30.63 -15.32
C PRO A 451 -13.90 30.63 -16.75
N ILE A 452 -13.70 31.75 -17.45
CA ILE A 452 -13.95 31.91 -18.89
C ILE A 452 -12.59 32.01 -19.57
N SER A 453 -12.36 31.23 -20.62
CA SER A 453 -11.08 31.22 -21.34
C SER A 453 -11.24 31.11 -22.86
N LEU A 454 -10.24 31.59 -23.59
CA LEU A 454 -10.14 31.54 -25.04
C LEU A 454 -8.68 31.26 -25.42
N SER A 455 -8.43 30.17 -26.15
CA SER A 455 -7.10 29.78 -26.60
C SER A 455 -7.06 29.66 -28.13
N LEU A 456 -6.11 30.35 -28.76
CA LEU A 456 -6.00 30.51 -30.21
C LEU A 456 -4.55 30.40 -30.68
N ASN A 457 -4.34 29.75 -31.83
CA ASN A 457 -3.04 29.72 -32.51
C ASN A 457 -2.95 30.90 -33.48
N ALA A 458 -2.43 32.03 -33.00
CA ALA A 458 -2.19 33.21 -33.82
C ALA A 458 -0.99 32.97 -34.76
N PHE A 459 -1.19 33.22 -36.06
CA PHE A 459 -0.16 33.12 -37.10
C PHE A 459 0.61 31.78 -37.14
N LYS A 460 0.00 30.68 -36.68
CA LYS A 460 0.61 29.33 -36.49
C LYS A 460 1.75 29.24 -35.46
N TYR A 461 2.51 30.30 -35.21
CA TYR A 461 3.70 30.29 -34.35
C TYR A 461 3.48 30.79 -32.91
N PHE A 462 2.35 31.47 -32.64
CA PHE A 462 2.07 32.05 -31.32
C PHE A 462 0.82 31.44 -30.70
N GLN A 463 0.94 30.96 -29.46
CA GLN A 463 -0.19 30.59 -28.63
C GLN A 463 -0.71 31.85 -27.93
N PHE A 464 -1.85 32.36 -28.38
CA PHE A 464 -2.59 33.42 -27.70
C PHE A 464 -3.59 32.80 -26.73
N ASN A 465 -3.63 33.30 -25.49
CA ASN A 465 -4.58 32.88 -24.47
C ASN A 465 -5.15 34.11 -23.75
N THR A 466 -6.47 34.21 -23.68
CA THR A 466 -7.18 35.16 -22.80
C THR A 466 -7.98 34.37 -21.78
N SER A 467 -8.01 34.83 -20.54
CA SER A 467 -8.94 34.33 -19.53
C SER A 467 -9.49 35.44 -18.64
N VAL A 468 -10.76 35.29 -18.26
CA VAL A 468 -11.46 36.12 -17.29
C VAL A 468 -11.95 35.17 -16.20
N ASN A 469 -11.52 35.39 -14.96
CA ASN A 469 -11.99 34.61 -13.82
C ASN A 469 -12.86 35.50 -12.94
N TYR A 470 -14.13 35.11 -12.75
CA TYR A 470 -15.06 35.73 -11.81
C TYR A 470 -15.22 34.85 -10.58
N THR A 471 -14.95 35.40 -9.41
CA THR A 471 -15.07 34.73 -8.10
C THR A 471 -16.16 35.44 -7.30
N GLU A 472 -17.21 34.74 -6.88
CA GLU A 472 -18.20 35.28 -5.95
C GLU A 472 -18.25 34.43 -4.68
N ARG A 473 -18.31 35.09 -3.52
CA ARG A 473 -18.37 34.49 -2.19
C ARG A 473 -19.65 34.93 -1.49
N TRP A 474 -20.36 33.99 -0.87
CA TRP A 474 -21.49 34.28 -0.01
C TRP A 474 -21.18 33.89 1.42
N TYR A 475 -21.59 34.73 2.37
CA TYR A 475 -21.37 34.55 3.80
C TYR A 475 -22.67 34.79 4.55
N LEU A 476 -22.95 33.96 5.56
CA LEU A 476 -24.13 34.13 6.43
C LEU A 476 -23.85 35.04 7.64
N GLN A 477 -22.64 35.60 7.71
CA GLN A 477 -22.23 36.58 8.71
C GLN A 477 -21.16 37.52 8.14
N SER A 478 -21.12 38.75 8.65
CA SER A 478 -20.07 39.74 8.35
C SER A 478 -19.45 40.27 9.64
N THR A 479 -18.30 40.92 9.50
CA THR A 479 -17.55 41.53 10.62
C THR A 479 -17.79 43.03 10.64
N ARG A 480 -18.15 43.59 11.79
CA ARG A 480 -18.17 45.04 12.03
C ARG A 480 -17.11 45.38 13.07
N GLN A 481 -16.32 46.42 12.81
CA GLN A 481 -15.33 46.92 13.76
C GLN A 481 -15.75 48.29 14.29
N SER A 482 -15.59 48.46 15.60
CA SER A 482 -15.83 49.72 16.33
C SER A 482 -14.76 49.90 17.40
N ILE A 483 -14.76 51.06 18.05
CA ILE A 483 -14.10 51.26 19.33
C ILE A 483 -15.16 51.56 20.37
N ASP A 484 -15.11 50.81 21.46
CA ASP A 484 -15.88 51.09 22.67
C ASP A 484 -15.01 51.94 23.60
N ASN A 485 -15.56 53.04 24.12
CA ASN A 485 -14.92 53.83 25.17
C ASN A 485 -15.24 53.20 26.53
N THR A 486 -14.21 52.88 27.32
CA THR A 486 -14.36 52.22 28.62
C THR A 486 -13.62 52.99 29.71
N ALA A 487 -13.95 52.75 30.98
CA ALA A 487 -13.27 53.39 32.11
C ALA A 487 -11.76 53.08 32.21
N ALA A 488 -11.26 52.07 31.47
CA ALA A 488 -9.85 51.74 31.35
C ALA A 488 -9.22 52.21 30.01
N GLY A 489 -9.91 53.09 29.27
CA GLY A 489 -9.51 53.58 27.96
C GLY A 489 -10.30 52.95 26.80
N TYR A 490 -9.86 53.24 25.57
CA TYR A 490 -10.49 52.76 24.35
C TYR A 490 -10.17 51.29 24.08
N LYS A 491 -11.16 50.53 23.61
CA LYS A 491 -11.02 49.12 23.24
C LYS A 491 -11.59 48.86 21.86
N GLN A 492 -10.77 48.36 20.94
CA GLN A 492 -11.26 47.87 19.65
C GLN A 492 -12.17 46.65 19.87
N ARG A 493 -13.34 46.69 19.23
CA ARG A 493 -14.37 45.66 19.28
C ARG A 493 -14.61 45.15 17.86
N ILE A 494 -14.78 43.83 17.76
CA ILE A 494 -14.96 43.10 16.50
C ILE A 494 -16.23 42.27 16.65
N ASP A 495 -17.34 42.82 16.19
CA ASP A 495 -18.66 42.19 16.24
C ASP A 495 -18.86 41.28 15.03
N THR A 496 -19.48 40.13 15.25
CA THR A 496 -19.95 39.23 14.18
C THR A 496 -21.45 39.44 13.97
N VAL A 497 -21.79 40.12 12.89
CA VAL A 497 -23.18 40.43 12.50
C VAL A 497 -23.72 39.28 11.65
N GLN A 498 -24.79 38.63 12.10
CA GLN A 498 -25.45 37.58 11.31
C GLN A 498 -26.28 38.20 10.17
N GLY A 499 -26.23 37.60 8.99
CA GLY A 499 -26.96 38.07 7.79
C GLY A 499 -26.26 37.69 6.49
N PHE A 500 -27.04 37.46 5.43
CA PHE A 500 -26.50 37.14 4.11
C PHE A 500 -25.78 38.34 3.50
N ASN A 501 -24.49 38.17 3.19
CA ASN A 501 -23.65 39.17 2.54
C ASN A 501 -22.88 38.51 1.39
N ARG A 502 -22.73 39.20 0.25
CA ARG A 502 -22.00 38.70 -0.93
C ARG A 502 -20.80 39.57 -1.27
N ALA A 503 -19.70 38.94 -1.70
CA ALA A 503 -18.45 39.59 -2.05
C ALA A 503 -17.89 38.98 -3.34
N TYR A 504 -17.60 39.79 -4.37
CA TYR A 504 -17.11 39.27 -5.65
C TYR A 504 -15.83 39.96 -6.10
N ASP A 505 -14.97 39.21 -6.79
CA ASP A 505 -13.82 39.75 -7.51
C ASP A 505 -13.79 39.22 -8.95
N TYR A 506 -13.06 39.93 -9.79
CA TYR A 506 -12.75 39.47 -11.13
C TYR A 506 -11.35 39.92 -11.54
N SER A 507 -10.72 39.10 -12.37
CA SER A 507 -9.43 39.40 -12.99
C SER A 507 -9.43 39.00 -14.45
N VAL A 508 -8.67 39.73 -15.24
CA VAL A 508 -8.45 39.48 -16.67
C VAL A 508 -6.98 39.20 -16.88
N SER A 509 -6.65 38.13 -17.59
CA SER A 509 -5.30 37.87 -18.05
C SER A 509 -5.30 37.60 -19.55
N THR A 510 -4.26 38.03 -20.24
CA THR A 510 -4.07 37.82 -21.68
C THR A 510 -2.60 37.72 -21.98
N GLY A 511 -2.21 36.58 -22.56
CA GLY A 511 -0.82 36.24 -22.79
C GLY A 511 -0.55 35.61 -24.14
N LEU A 512 0.72 35.71 -24.53
CA LEU A 512 1.28 35.22 -25.76
C LEU A 512 2.51 34.37 -25.43
N SER A 513 2.63 33.19 -26.03
CA SER A 513 3.86 32.38 -25.96
C SER A 513 4.22 31.79 -27.32
N THR A 514 5.50 31.44 -27.49
CA THR A 514 6.01 30.78 -28.69
C THR A 514 7.16 29.83 -28.32
N LYS A 515 7.72 29.11 -29.30
CA LYS A 515 8.84 28.19 -29.11
C LYS A 515 9.93 28.45 -30.13
N VAL A 516 11.09 28.88 -29.64
CA VAL A 516 12.30 29.10 -30.44
C VAL A 516 13.19 27.86 -30.33
N TYR A 517 13.64 27.34 -31.48
CA TYR A 517 14.42 26.12 -31.57
C TYR A 517 15.85 26.41 -32.05
N GLY A 518 16.81 26.44 -31.14
CA GLY A 518 18.24 26.47 -31.46
C GLY A 518 18.80 25.06 -31.66
N ASN A 519 19.57 24.86 -32.73
CA ASN A 519 20.30 23.62 -32.99
C ASN A 519 21.78 23.95 -33.23
N TYR A 520 22.65 23.45 -32.36
CA TYR A 520 24.11 23.59 -32.45
C TYR A 520 24.74 22.22 -32.70
N TYR A 521 25.71 22.14 -33.61
CA TYR A 521 26.34 20.89 -34.04
C TYR A 521 27.85 20.93 -33.71
N PRO A 522 28.25 20.70 -32.44
CA PRO A 522 29.64 20.81 -32.01
C PRO A 522 30.50 19.69 -32.61
N LYS A 523 31.69 20.04 -33.11
CA LYS A 523 32.69 19.07 -33.60
C LYS A 523 33.48 18.42 -32.44
N ILE A 524 32.79 17.91 -31.42
CA ILE A 524 33.39 17.43 -30.16
C ILE A 524 33.10 15.93 -29.97
N GLY A 525 33.97 15.09 -30.53
CA GLY A 525 33.95 13.63 -30.34
C GLY A 525 32.62 12.98 -30.74
N ASN A 526 32.02 12.22 -29.81
CA ASN A 526 30.75 11.52 -30.04
C ASN A 526 29.52 12.43 -29.96
N LEU A 527 29.63 13.68 -29.49
CA LEU A 527 28.52 14.63 -29.45
C LEU A 527 28.21 15.09 -30.87
N GLN A 528 26.96 15.00 -31.31
CA GLN A 528 26.54 15.33 -32.68
C GLN A 528 25.70 16.61 -32.71
N GLN A 529 24.83 16.81 -31.71
CA GLN A 529 23.93 17.95 -31.65
C GLN A 529 23.67 18.32 -30.18
N ILE A 530 23.67 19.61 -29.88
CA ILE A 530 22.98 20.20 -28.73
C ILE A 530 21.79 20.96 -29.29
N ARG A 531 20.58 20.70 -28.79
CA ARG A 531 19.38 21.45 -29.10
C ARG A 531 18.93 22.20 -27.85
N HIS A 532 18.68 23.49 -28.01
CA HIS A 532 18.13 24.36 -26.98
C HIS A 532 16.75 24.82 -27.46
N VAL A 533 15.72 24.51 -26.68
CA VAL A 533 14.35 24.99 -26.91
C VAL A 533 14.07 26.06 -25.87
N VAL A 534 13.80 27.28 -26.33
CA VAL A 534 13.38 28.40 -25.49
C VAL A 534 11.89 28.61 -25.68
N THR A 535 11.13 28.60 -24.59
CA THR A 535 9.69 28.92 -24.60
C THR A 535 9.47 30.26 -23.88
N PRO A 536 9.64 31.40 -24.57
CA PRO A 536 9.29 32.69 -24.01
C PRO A 536 7.77 32.86 -23.96
N SER A 537 7.30 33.51 -22.90
CA SER A 537 5.89 33.82 -22.67
C SER A 537 5.74 35.16 -21.93
N ILE A 538 4.72 35.91 -22.30
CA ILE A 538 4.36 37.21 -21.72
C ILE A 538 2.86 37.18 -21.41
N ASN A 539 2.44 37.68 -20.25
CA ASN A 539 1.05 37.69 -19.80
C ASN A 539 0.69 39.02 -19.13
N LEU A 540 -0.08 39.85 -19.82
CA LEU A 540 -0.72 41.02 -19.21
C LEU A 540 -1.79 40.53 -18.24
N ASN A 541 -1.73 40.99 -17.01
CA ASN A 541 -2.72 40.70 -15.97
C ASN A 541 -3.30 42.00 -15.43
N TYR A 542 -4.62 42.01 -15.22
CA TYR A 542 -5.36 43.15 -14.69
C TYR A 542 -6.39 42.70 -13.64
N ARG A 543 -6.45 43.47 -12.56
CA ARG A 543 -7.42 43.32 -11.47
C ARG A 543 -7.77 44.72 -10.92
N PRO A 544 -9.07 45.08 -10.83
CA PRO A 544 -9.50 46.30 -10.15
C PRO A 544 -9.12 46.33 -8.67
N ASP A 545 -9.14 47.52 -8.09
CA ASP A 545 -9.18 47.66 -6.63
C ASP A 545 -10.59 47.32 -6.14
N PHE A 546 -10.73 46.38 -5.21
CA PHE A 546 -12.01 46.00 -4.61
C PHE A 546 -12.28 46.66 -3.24
N SER A 547 -11.43 47.60 -2.83
CA SER A 547 -11.68 48.52 -1.70
C SER A 547 -12.32 49.85 -2.08
N ASP A 548 -12.52 50.09 -3.39
CA ASP A 548 -13.35 51.20 -3.89
C ASP A 548 -14.76 51.13 -3.24
N PRO A 549 -15.24 52.21 -2.60
CA PRO A 549 -16.53 52.24 -1.90
C PRO A 549 -17.72 51.74 -2.72
N ARG A 550 -17.68 51.83 -4.06
CA ARG A 550 -18.74 51.34 -4.95
C ARG A 550 -19.07 49.86 -4.80
N TYR A 551 -18.15 49.06 -4.24
CA TYR A 551 -18.36 47.63 -3.99
C TYR A 551 -18.94 47.32 -2.60
N GLY A 552 -18.79 48.23 -1.63
CA GLY A 552 -19.24 48.03 -0.24
C GLY A 552 -18.50 46.95 0.58
N PHE A 553 -17.47 46.29 0.03
CA PHE A 553 -16.75 45.20 0.72
C PHE A 553 -15.81 45.66 1.84
N TYR A 554 -15.54 46.96 1.92
CA TYR A 554 -14.70 47.60 2.91
C TYR A 554 -15.46 48.72 3.61
N GLN A 555 -15.22 48.84 4.91
CA GLN A 555 -15.74 49.91 5.78
C GLN A 555 -14.58 50.62 6.48
N GLN A 556 -14.89 51.75 7.11
CA GLN A 556 -13.92 52.56 7.83
C GLN A 556 -14.38 52.75 9.28
N TYR A 557 -13.44 52.78 10.22
CA TYR A 557 -13.67 53.30 11.57
C TYR A 557 -12.51 54.22 11.97
N ASN A 558 -12.76 55.18 12.86
CA ASN A 558 -11.71 56.03 13.41
C ASN A 558 -11.11 55.32 14.63
N ASP A 559 -9.78 55.29 14.75
CA ASP A 559 -9.13 54.78 15.96
C ASP A 559 -9.10 55.81 17.10
N GLN A 560 -8.52 55.40 18.24
CA GLN A 560 -8.37 56.24 19.45
C GLN A 560 -7.51 57.50 19.26
N TYR A 561 -6.80 57.62 18.13
CA TYR A 561 -6.00 58.79 17.75
C TYR A 561 -6.64 59.56 16.58
N GLY A 562 -7.83 59.15 16.12
CA GLY A 562 -8.54 59.76 15.00
C GLY A 562 -8.14 59.23 13.61
N ASN A 563 -7.24 58.26 13.49
CA ASN A 563 -6.84 57.73 12.17
C ASN A 563 -7.96 56.88 11.57
N ARG A 564 -8.25 57.08 10.29
CA ARG A 564 -9.20 56.24 9.53
C ARG A 564 -8.59 54.89 9.21
N ASN A 565 -9.06 53.85 9.89
CA ASN A 565 -8.67 52.47 9.67
C ASN A 565 -9.67 51.79 8.72
N VAL A 566 -9.18 51.28 7.59
CA VAL A 566 -9.98 50.64 6.54
C VAL A 566 -9.92 49.11 6.71
N TYR A 567 -11.07 48.46 6.81
CA TYR A 567 -11.16 47.01 7.03
C TYR A 567 -12.22 46.37 6.12
N SER A 568 -12.03 45.10 5.74
CA SER A 568 -13.09 44.37 5.04
C SER A 568 -14.06 43.72 6.02
N ILE A 569 -15.36 43.86 5.73
CA ILE A 569 -16.44 43.19 6.45
C ILE A 569 -16.43 41.66 6.25
N PHE A 570 -15.58 41.14 5.36
CA PHE A 570 -15.38 39.71 5.09
C PHE A 570 -14.05 39.17 5.65
N SER A 571 -13.35 39.94 6.48
CA SER A 571 -12.03 39.58 7.02
C SER A 571 -12.01 38.30 7.90
N GLN A 572 -13.16 37.87 8.42
CA GLN A 572 -13.33 36.61 9.17
C GLN A 572 -14.08 35.52 8.38
N GLY A 573 -14.25 35.69 7.06
CA GLY A 573 -14.90 34.71 6.18
C GLY A 573 -13.94 33.62 5.71
N VAL A 574 -14.42 32.36 5.61
CA VAL A 574 -13.59 31.18 5.27
C VAL A 574 -12.87 31.26 3.91
N TYR A 575 -13.38 32.05 2.96
CA TYR A 575 -12.79 32.27 1.64
C TYR A 575 -12.15 33.66 1.49
N GLY A 576 -11.98 34.39 2.61
CA GLY A 576 -11.43 35.74 2.66
C GLY A 576 -12.29 36.82 1.99
N SER A 577 -11.68 37.99 1.80
CA SER A 577 -12.25 39.14 1.11
C SER A 577 -11.68 39.32 -0.29
N PRO A 578 -12.44 39.93 -1.23
CA PRO A 578 -11.88 40.59 -2.40
C PRO A 578 -10.80 41.60 -1.96
N SER A 579 -9.52 41.24 -2.12
CA SER A 579 -8.38 42.07 -1.72
C SER A 579 -8.43 43.49 -2.32
N ALA A 580 -8.10 44.47 -1.48
CA ALA A 580 -7.78 45.86 -1.83
C ALA A 580 -6.55 45.97 -2.75
N GLY A 581 -6.41 47.12 -3.40
CA GLY A 581 -5.30 47.46 -4.28
C GLY A 581 -5.57 47.11 -5.74
N LYS A 582 -5.45 48.10 -6.63
CA LYS A 582 -5.41 47.88 -8.09
C LYS A 582 -4.13 47.12 -8.46
N SER A 583 -4.25 46.08 -9.28
CA SER A 583 -3.08 45.39 -9.85
C SER A 583 -3.17 45.38 -11.37
N ALA A 584 -2.09 45.81 -12.03
CA ALA A 584 -1.98 45.80 -13.47
C ALA A 584 -0.50 45.57 -13.82
N GLY A 585 -0.21 44.44 -14.44
CA GLY A 585 1.17 44.01 -14.63
C GLY A 585 1.43 43.21 -15.90
N ILE A 586 2.71 43.14 -16.26
CA ILE A 586 3.22 42.28 -17.32
C ILE A 586 4.02 41.17 -16.65
N GLY A 587 3.41 39.98 -16.58
CA GLY A 587 4.09 38.75 -16.26
C GLY A 587 4.96 38.30 -17.42
N PHE A 588 6.15 37.77 -17.13
CA PHE A 588 7.05 37.18 -18.11
C PHE A 588 7.56 35.85 -17.57
N SER A 589 7.73 34.87 -18.46
CA SER A 589 8.36 33.60 -18.13
C SER A 589 9.11 33.03 -19.34
N ILE A 590 10.32 32.54 -19.10
CA ILE A 590 11.18 31.94 -20.13
C ILE A 590 11.59 30.55 -19.63
N ASP A 591 11.10 29.50 -20.27
CA ASP A 591 11.57 28.14 -20.04
C ASP A 591 12.65 27.72 -21.04
N ASN A 592 13.62 26.93 -20.56
CA ASN A 592 14.80 26.49 -21.29
C ASN A 592 14.98 24.97 -21.16
N ASN A 593 14.82 24.25 -22.27
CA ASN A 593 15.09 22.81 -22.35
C ASN A 593 16.31 22.57 -23.24
N ILE A 594 17.27 21.77 -22.78
CA ILE A 594 18.52 21.46 -23.49
C ILE A 594 18.67 19.93 -23.58
N GLU A 595 18.61 19.40 -24.81
CA GLU A 595 18.88 17.99 -25.13
C GLU A 595 20.14 17.85 -25.97
N ALA A 596 20.91 16.78 -25.74
CA ALA A 596 22.05 16.38 -26.55
C ALA A 596 21.74 15.10 -27.34
N LYS A 597 22.34 14.96 -28.52
CA LYS A 597 22.44 13.70 -29.26
C LYS A 597 23.90 13.26 -29.31
N VAL A 598 24.19 12.03 -28.89
CA VAL A 598 25.52 11.41 -28.95
C VAL A 598 25.47 10.14 -29.79
N LYS A 599 26.58 9.79 -30.45
CA LYS A 599 26.76 8.48 -31.07
C LYS A 599 26.84 7.39 -30.00
N SER A 600 25.92 6.44 -30.07
CA SER A 600 25.93 5.19 -29.29
C SER A 600 27.14 4.35 -29.67
N LYS A 601 27.64 3.55 -28.72
CA LYS A 601 28.72 2.58 -28.94
C LYS A 601 28.24 1.13 -29.08
N SER A 602 26.94 0.88 -28.86
CA SER A 602 26.43 -0.49 -28.62
C SER A 602 24.99 -0.71 -29.09
N ASP A 603 24.44 0.19 -29.90
CA ASP A 603 23.05 0.15 -30.35
C ASP A 603 23.00 0.56 -31.83
N THR A 604 22.46 -0.33 -32.67
CA THR A 604 22.30 -0.11 -34.12
C THR A 604 20.91 0.41 -34.49
N THR A 605 19.97 0.40 -33.56
CA THR A 605 18.65 1.02 -33.72
C THR A 605 18.76 2.55 -33.70
N ASP A 606 17.77 3.25 -34.28
CA ASP A 606 17.75 4.71 -34.45
C ASP A 606 19.05 5.32 -35.03
N GLY A 607 19.70 4.58 -35.95
CA GLY A 607 20.93 5.02 -36.63
C GLY A 607 22.13 5.24 -35.68
N GLY A 608 22.10 4.61 -34.50
CA GLY A 608 23.15 4.74 -33.50
C GLY A 608 23.20 6.11 -32.80
N LEU A 609 22.09 6.86 -32.73
CA LEU A 609 22.04 8.18 -32.09
C LEU A 609 21.21 8.19 -30.80
N LYS A 610 21.89 8.25 -29.64
CA LYS A 610 21.26 8.31 -28.32
C LYS A 610 20.96 9.76 -27.92
N LYS A 611 19.72 10.05 -27.53
CA LYS A 611 19.32 11.33 -26.90
C LYS A 611 19.64 11.30 -25.40
N ILE A 612 20.17 12.41 -24.87
CA ILE A 612 20.49 12.60 -23.45
C ILE A 612 20.00 14.00 -23.03
N PRO A 613 19.12 14.13 -22.02
CA PRO A 613 18.74 15.44 -21.50
C PRO A 613 19.92 16.05 -20.71
N ILE A 614 20.26 17.31 -20.97
CA ILE A 614 21.18 18.11 -20.15
C ILE A 614 20.39 18.94 -19.14
N LEU A 615 19.25 19.48 -19.57
CA LEU A 615 18.35 20.31 -18.77
C LEU A 615 16.93 20.10 -19.28
N GLN A 616 16.08 19.40 -18.52
CA GLN A 616 14.72 19.06 -18.98
C GLN A 616 13.75 20.25 -18.94
N GLY A 617 14.10 21.26 -18.16
CA GLY A 617 13.43 22.55 -18.05
C GLY A 617 14.24 23.44 -17.10
N LEU A 618 14.22 24.74 -17.36
CA LEU A 618 14.75 25.80 -16.50
C LEU A 618 13.94 27.04 -16.79
N THR A 619 12.92 27.23 -15.97
CA THR A 619 11.96 28.31 -16.06
C THR A 619 12.41 29.45 -15.15
N PHE A 620 12.58 30.64 -15.71
CA PHE A 620 12.65 31.90 -14.96
C PHE A 620 11.33 32.64 -15.14
N SER A 621 10.74 33.16 -14.06
CA SER A 621 9.49 33.92 -14.14
C SER A 621 9.42 35.10 -13.16
N GLY A 622 8.76 36.17 -13.58
CA GLY A 622 8.51 37.37 -12.77
C GLY A 622 7.36 38.20 -13.32
N ASN A 623 7.02 39.30 -12.65
CA ASN A 623 5.95 40.21 -13.06
C ASN A 623 6.31 41.67 -12.75
N TYR A 624 6.13 42.55 -13.74
CA TYR A 624 6.26 43.99 -13.55
C TYR A 624 4.87 44.63 -13.35
N ASN A 625 4.53 45.00 -12.13
CA ASN A 625 3.30 45.72 -11.79
C ASN A 625 3.51 47.22 -12.03
N PHE A 626 2.90 47.77 -13.08
CA PHE A 626 3.11 49.15 -13.48
C PHE A 626 2.32 50.17 -12.63
N VAL A 627 1.24 49.74 -11.94
CA VAL A 627 0.41 50.59 -11.07
C VAL A 627 0.83 50.57 -9.58
N ALA A 628 1.84 49.80 -9.18
CA ALA A 628 2.40 49.88 -7.83
C ALA A 628 3.27 51.14 -7.65
N ASP A 629 3.19 51.80 -6.49
CA ASP A 629 3.96 53.02 -6.21
C ASP A 629 5.47 52.77 -6.08
N SER A 630 5.85 51.59 -5.57
CA SER A 630 7.23 51.15 -5.41
C SER A 630 7.37 49.63 -5.60
N LEU A 631 8.60 49.14 -5.71
CA LEU A 631 8.92 47.71 -5.86
C LEU A 631 8.21 47.04 -7.06
N LYS A 632 8.07 47.78 -8.18
CA LYS A 632 7.27 47.40 -9.36
C LYS A 632 7.64 46.04 -9.97
N LEU A 633 8.91 45.64 -9.92
CA LEU A 633 9.37 44.34 -10.43
C LEU A 633 9.32 43.28 -9.32
N SER A 634 8.53 42.22 -9.49
CA SER A 634 8.52 41.11 -8.52
C SER A 634 9.90 40.46 -8.38
N PRO A 635 10.17 39.79 -7.26
CA PRO A 635 11.23 38.77 -7.22
C PRO A 635 11.08 37.81 -8.40
N ILE A 636 12.21 37.47 -9.02
CA ILE A 636 12.29 36.53 -10.14
C ILE A 636 12.49 35.14 -9.54
N THR A 637 11.47 34.28 -9.67
CA THR A 637 11.58 32.88 -9.29
C THR A 637 12.28 32.10 -10.40
N PHE A 638 13.05 31.10 -10.03
CA PHE A 638 13.57 30.11 -10.97
C PHE A 638 13.32 28.69 -10.47
N SER A 639 13.06 27.78 -11.40
CA SER A 639 12.96 26.35 -11.14
C SER A 639 13.55 25.56 -12.31
N GLY A 640 14.26 24.48 -12.01
CA GLY A 640 14.91 23.66 -13.02
C GLY A 640 14.94 22.19 -12.64
N ARG A 641 14.92 21.33 -13.66
CA ARG A 641 15.03 19.87 -13.51
C ARG A 641 16.01 19.31 -14.53
N THR A 642 16.83 18.37 -14.09
CA THR A 642 17.69 17.56 -14.96
C THR A 642 17.78 16.12 -14.46
N ALA A 643 18.23 15.22 -15.33
CA ALA A 643 18.30 13.79 -15.07
C ALA A 643 19.57 13.21 -15.69
N PHE A 644 20.58 12.92 -14.88
CA PHE A 644 21.88 12.42 -15.31
C PHE A 644 21.93 10.88 -15.33
N PHE A 645 22.98 10.35 -15.98
CA PHE A 645 23.32 8.91 -15.99
C PHE A 645 22.14 8.00 -16.38
N ASP A 646 21.47 8.30 -17.50
CA ASP A 646 20.27 7.58 -17.96
C ASP A 646 19.12 7.56 -16.93
N GLN A 647 18.81 8.73 -16.35
CA GLN A 647 17.74 8.95 -15.36
C GLN A 647 17.94 8.20 -14.03
N LYS A 648 19.16 7.69 -13.75
CA LYS A 648 19.54 7.18 -12.43
C LYS A 648 19.59 8.26 -11.35
N MET A 649 19.86 9.51 -11.76
CA MET A 649 20.15 10.64 -10.89
C MET A 649 19.29 11.84 -11.28
N ASN A 650 18.16 12.02 -10.60
CA ASN A 650 17.27 13.14 -10.84
C ASN A 650 17.65 14.30 -9.92
N VAL A 651 17.73 15.51 -10.48
CA VAL A 651 18.07 16.72 -9.73
C VAL A 651 17.02 17.78 -10.02
N ASN A 652 16.35 18.24 -8.98
CA ASN A 652 15.43 19.37 -9.03
C ASN A 652 16.03 20.52 -8.21
N PHE A 653 15.92 21.75 -8.71
CA PHE A 653 16.33 22.92 -7.95
C PHE A 653 15.37 24.08 -8.20
N ASN A 654 15.25 24.96 -7.21
CA ASN A 654 14.43 26.16 -7.30
C ASN A 654 15.03 27.26 -6.44
N GLY A 655 14.66 28.51 -6.70
CA GLY A 655 15.07 29.63 -5.87
C GLY A 655 14.36 30.91 -6.24
N THR A 656 14.70 31.99 -5.53
CA THR A 656 14.13 33.32 -5.77
C THR A 656 15.22 34.37 -5.70
N PHE A 657 15.31 35.19 -6.75
CA PHE A 657 16.14 36.37 -6.84
C PHE A 657 15.28 37.61 -6.58
N ASP A 658 15.42 38.27 -5.44
CA ASP A 658 14.81 39.59 -5.23
C ASP A 658 15.71 40.65 -5.91
N PRO A 659 15.19 41.44 -6.87
CA PRO A 659 15.99 42.45 -7.56
C PRO A 659 16.30 43.67 -6.69
N TYR A 660 15.71 43.80 -5.49
CA TYR A 660 15.86 44.96 -4.61
C TYR A 660 16.78 44.72 -3.42
N SER A 661 17.46 45.79 -3.01
CA SER A 661 18.25 45.86 -1.78
C SER A 661 17.37 46.03 -0.53
N VAL A 662 17.98 45.93 0.66
CA VAL A 662 17.33 46.24 1.95
C VAL A 662 18.12 47.29 2.71
N ASN A 663 17.46 48.02 3.59
CA ASN A 663 18.09 48.88 4.59
C ASN A 663 18.63 48.09 5.80
N GLU A 664 19.21 48.80 6.77
CA GLU A 664 19.72 48.21 8.03
C GLU A 664 18.68 47.43 8.84
N ASN A 665 17.38 47.67 8.61
CA ASN A 665 16.27 47.00 9.31
C ASN A 665 15.72 45.80 8.50
N GLY A 666 16.39 45.39 7.43
CA GLY A 666 15.98 44.27 6.58
C GLY A 666 14.80 44.57 5.66
N VAL A 667 14.27 45.79 5.67
CA VAL A 667 13.12 46.20 4.84
C VAL A 667 13.60 46.51 3.42
N ARG A 668 12.89 46.00 2.42
CA ARG A 668 13.21 46.23 1.00
C ARG A 668 13.06 47.71 0.64
N VAL A 669 14.05 48.25 -0.05
CA VAL A 669 14.06 49.62 -0.56
C VAL A 669 13.92 49.62 -2.08
N ASN A 670 13.35 50.69 -2.65
CA ASN A 670 13.10 50.81 -4.09
C ASN A 670 14.38 51.12 -4.90
N ARG A 671 15.46 50.37 -4.63
CA ARG A 671 16.80 50.48 -5.20
C ARG A 671 17.22 49.08 -5.65
N TYR A 672 17.48 48.92 -6.95
CA TYR A 672 17.89 47.63 -7.50
C TYR A 672 19.28 47.23 -7.00
N ALA A 673 19.44 45.98 -6.60
CA ALA A 673 20.68 45.42 -6.04
C ALA A 673 21.89 45.49 -7.01
N ILE A 674 21.63 45.62 -8.31
CA ILE A 674 22.66 45.84 -9.33
C ILE A 674 23.39 47.17 -9.16
N LYS A 675 22.73 48.19 -8.59
CA LYS A 675 23.38 49.46 -8.18
C LYS A 675 24.30 49.30 -6.97
N ASP A 676 24.23 48.15 -6.29
CA ASP A 676 24.98 47.78 -5.09
C ASP A 676 25.94 46.61 -5.38
N GLY A 677 26.27 46.40 -6.66
CA GLY A 677 27.27 45.42 -7.10
C GLY A 677 26.80 43.96 -7.23
N SER A 678 25.49 43.67 -7.07
CA SER A 678 24.97 42.29 -7.18
C SER A 678 23.75 42.21 -8.11
N LEU A 679 23.81 41.35 -9.14
CA LEU A 679 22.78 41.26 -10.19
C LEU A 679 21.35 41.19 -9.62
N ALA A 680 21.14 40.29 -8.65
CA ALA A 680 19.96 40.22 -7.80
C ALA A 680 20.30 39.40 -6.54
N ARG A 681 19.49 39.53 -5.49
CA ARG A 681 19.71 38.83 -4.21
C ARG A 681 18.98 37.50 -4.17
N LEU A 682 19.74 36.39 -4.14
CA LEU A 682 19.20 35.07 -3.83
C LEU A 682 18.65 35.06 -2.39
N THR A 683 17.32 34.98 -2.24
CA THR A 683 16.60 34.99 -0.94
C THR A 683 16.26 33.60 -0.45
N ASN A 684 15.98 32.67 -1.36
CA ASN A 684 15.83 31.24 -1.08
C ASN A 684 16.45 30.38 -2.20
N PHE A 685 16.86 29.16 -1.85
CA PHE A 685 17.30 28.13 -2.79
C PHE A 685 16.99 26.75 -2.22
N GLY A 686 16.27 25.93 -2.98
CA GLY A 686 16.03 24.51 -2.73
C GLY A 686 16.75 23.67 -3.78
N LEU A 687 17.30 22.53 -3.37
CA LEU A 687 17.95 21.54 -4.22
C LEU A 687 17.60 20.16 -3.67
N SER A 688 16.94 19.32 -4.49
CA SER A 688 16.77 17.89 -4.21
C SER A 688 17.48 17.04 -5.25
N PHE A 689 18.00 15.91 -4.78
CA PHE A 689 18.79 14.95 -5.54
C PHE A 689 18.31 13.56 -5.15
N ASP A 690 17.87 12.78 -6.13
CA ASP A 690 17.42 11.40 -5.94
C ASP A 690 18.26 10.49 -6.83
N TYR A 691 19.02 9.59 -6.20
CA TYR A 691 19.93 8.67 -6.89
C TYR A 691 19.58 7.21 -6.60
N SER A 692 19.35 6.43 -7.65
CA SER A 692 19.23 4.98 -7.59
C SER A 692 20.43 4.33 -8.28
N LEU A 693 21.18 3.52 -7.55
CA LEU A 693 22.32 2.78 -8.10
C LEU A 693 21.88 1.63 -9.02
N ASN A 694 20.71 1.02 -8.75
CA ASN A 694 20.23 -0.15 -9.47
C ASN A 694 18.73 -0.07 -9.91
N PRO A 695 18.33 0.91 -10.75
CA PRO A 695 16.94 1.02 -11.20
C PRO A 695 16.52 -0.08 -12.19
N LYS A 696 17.48 -0.87 -12.73
CA LYS A 696 17.14 -2.11 -13.44
C LYS A 696 16.60 -3.16 -12.48
N ALA A 697 17.21 -3.35 -11.31
CA ALA A 697 16.66 -4.21 -10.26
C ALA A 697 15.33 -3.69 -9.70
N ALA A 698 15.14 -2.36 -9.57
CA ALA A 698 13.85 -1.81 -9.17
C ALA A 698 12.73 -2.15 -10.19
N LYS A 699 13.02 -2.08 -11.49
CA LYS A 699 12.08 -2.52 -12.54
C LYS A 699 11.87 -4.03 -12.55
N SER A 700 12.92 -4.84 -12.40
CA SER A 700 12.76 -6.30 -12.33
C SER A 700 12.01 -6.72 -11.07
N ARG A 701 12.17 -6.04 -9.93
CA ARG A 701 11.38 -6.31 -8.71
C ARG A 701 9.89 -6.15 -8.95
N ASN A 702 9.49 -5.06 -9.62
CA ASN A 702 8.08 -4.83 -9.94
C ASN A 702 7.55 -5.91 -10.91
N ASN A 703 8.33 -6.28 -11.92
CA ASN A 703 7.98 -7.36 -12.85
C ASN A 703 7.89 -8.73 -12.14
N ASN A 704 8.81 -9.04 -11.21
CA ASN A 704 8.82 -10.26 -10.40
C ASN A 704 7.63 -10.31 -9.44
N ILE A 705 7.26 -9.17 -8.84
CA ILE A 705 6.06 -9.06 -8.01
C ILE A 705 4.80 -9.26 -8.86
N ASP A 706 4.76 -8.74 -10.09
CA ASP A 706 3.64 -8.97 -11.01
C ASP A 706 3.62 -10.37 -11.63
N SER A 707 4.75 -11.09 -11.74
CA SER A 707 4.76 -12.51 -12.09
C SER A 707 4.31 -13.37 -10.91
N LEU A 708 4.79 -13.12 -9.68
CA LEU A 708 4.31 -13.80 -8.46
C LEU A 708 2.81 -13.58 -8.24
N ARG A 709 2.28 -12.38 -8.54
CA ARG A 709 0.84 -12.10 -8.54
C ARG A 709 0.08 -12.94 -9.58
N LYS A 710 0.66 -13.15 -10.77
CA LYS A 710 0.08 -13.98 -11.85
C LYS A 710 0.17 -15.48 -11.54
N GLU A 711 1.21 -15.94 -10.88
CA GLU A 711 1.32 -17.32 -10.38
C GLU A 711 0.27 -17.57 -9.29
N MET A 712 0.12 -16.66 -8.32
CA MET A 712 -0.94 -16.76 -7.30
C MET A 712 -2.37 -16.68 -7.85
N SER A 713 -2.62 -15.96 -8.96
CA SER A 713 -3.94 -15.98 -9.63
C SER A 713 -4.10 -17.13 -10.65
N GLY A 714 -3.01 -17.78 -11.05
CA GLY A 714 -3.02 -18.97 -11.92
C GLY A 714 -3.75 -20.17 -11.31
N ALA A 715 -3.87 -20.23 -9.98
CA ALA A 715 -4.62 -21.24 -9.23
C ALA A 715 -6.16 -21.06 -9.28
N GLY A 716 -6.69 -20.33 -10.27
CA GLY A 716 -8.14 -20.05 -10.41
C GLY A 716 -8.69 -19.01 -9.41
N MET A 717 -7.82 -18.35 -8.64
CA MET A 717 -8.21 -17.31 -7.68
C MET A 717 -8.33 -15.94 -8.36
N THR A 718 -9.34 -15.14 -7.99
CA THR A 718 -9.43 -13.75 -8.46
C THR A 718 -8.26 -12.92 -7.92
N PRO A 719 -7.87 -11.81 -8.59
CA PRO A 719 -6.83 -10.92 -8.09
C PRO A 719 -7.06 -10.43 -6.66
N GLU A 720 -8.33 -10.28 -6.22
CA GLU A 720 -8.63 -9.86 -4.85
C GLU A 720 -8.72 -11.02 -3.86
N GLN A 721 -8.97 -12.25 -4.30
CA GLN A 721 -8.71 -13.45 -3.47
C GLN A 721 -7.20 -13.58 -3.22
N ALA A 722 -6.36 -13.41 -4.25
CA ALA A 722 -4.91 -13.34 -4.08
C ALA A 722 -4.50 -12.19 -3.15
N GLN A 723 -5.10 -10.98 -3.26
CA GLN A 723 -4.87 -9.91 -2.26
C GLN A 723 -5.48 -10.20 -0.88
N ALA A 724 -6.50 -11.05 -0.75
CA ALA A 724 -7.06 -11.44 0.54
C ALA A 724 -6.12 -12.43 1.23
N LEU A 725 -5.65 -13.46 0.51
CA LEU A 725 -4.59 -14.34 1.00
C LEU A 725 -3.31 -13.55 1.30
N ALA A 726 -2.92 -12.57 0.47
CA ALA A 726 -1.75 -11.72 0.75
C ALA A 726 -1.96 -10.69 1.88
N ARG A 727 -3.18 -10.56 2.43
CA ARG A 727 -3.50 -9.79 3.65
C ARG A 727 -3.75 -10.66 4.88
N ILE A 728 -4.07 -11.94 4.68
CA ILE A 728 -4.19 -12.98 5.72
C ILE A 728 -2.83 -13.64 5.97
N SER A 729 -1.96 -13.68 4.96
CA SER A 729 -0.55 -14.02 5.07
C SER A 729 0.13 -12.98 5.95
N SER A 730 0.42 -13.40 7.18
CA SER A 730 1.18 -12.64 8.19
C SER A 730 2.69 -12.65 7.91
N ASP A 731 3.10 -13.03 6.69
CA ASP A 731 4.49 -13.19 6.27
C ASP A 731 5.05 -11.95 5.55
N PRO A 732 5.86 -11.11 6.22
CA PRO A 732 6.67 -10.09 5.55
C PRO A 732 7.67 -10.64 4.51
N ASN A 733 8.05 -11.92 4.52
CA ASN A 733 8.98 -12.48 3.54
C ASN A 733 8.33 -12.69 2.16
N ALA A 734 7.00 -12.83 2.08
CA ALA A 734 6.25 -12.95 0.82
C ALA A 734 6.39 -11.73 -0.13
N PHE A 735 6.92 -10.60 0.36
CA PHE A 735 7.23 -9.39 -0.44
C PHE A 735 8.75 -9.11 -0.55
N VAL A 736 9.58 -10.02 -0.04
CA VAL A 736 11.05 -9.96 -0.04
C VAL A 736 11.58 -10.72 -1.25
N ASP A 737 11.81 -9.99 -2.36
CA ASP A 737 12.45 -10.57 -3.55
C ASP A 737 13.94 -10.84 -3.27
N PHE A 738 14.28 -12.10 -2.97
CA PHE A 738 15.65 -12.55 -2.71
C PHE A 738 16.52 -12.60 -3.98
N ASN A 739 15.95 -12.54 -5.19
CA ASN A 739 16.69 -12.64 -6.45
C ASN A 739 17.51 -11.37 -6.77
N ILE A 740 17.21 -10.27 -6.09
CA ILE A 740 17.97 -9.03 -6.20
C ILE A 740 19.13 -9.09 -5.19
N PRO A 741 20.41 -9.10 -5.65
CA PRO A 741 21.55 -9.22 -4.75
C PRO A 741 21.73 -7.95 -3.91
N TRP A 742 21.50 -6.78 -4.50
CA TRP A 742 21.45 -5.51 -3.79
C TRP A 742 20.73 -4.41 -4.58
N ASN A 743 20.16 -3.48 -3.82
CA ASN A 743 19.59 -2.22 -4.27
C ASN A 743 19.92 -1.15 -3.22
N LEU A 744 20.35 0.03 -3.67
CA LEU A 744 20.66 1.17 -2.81
C LEU A 744 20.20 2.45 -3.51
N ALA A 745 19.49 3.28 -2.77
CA ALA A 745 19.08 4.60 -3.18
C ALA A 745 19.38 5.64 -2.08
N ALA A 746 19.62 6.86 -2.53
CA ALA A 746 19.96 8.00 -1.70
C ALA A 746 19.11 9.20 -2.13
N SER A 747 18.46 9.86 -1.17
CA SER A 747 17.80 11.15 -1.39
C SER A 747 18.48 12.23 -0.55
N PHE A 748 18.92 13.30 -1.20
CA PHE A 748 19.55 14.45 -0.58
C PHE A 748 18.67 15.69 -0.77
N SER A 749 18.50 16.45 0.30
CA SER A 749 17.66 17.65 0.35
C SER A 749 18.44 18.78 0.99
N PHE A 750 18.68 19.85 0.22
CA PHE A 750 19.28 21.09 0.68
C PHE A 750 18.26 22.22 0.53
N ASN A 751 18.05 22.98 1.61
CA ASN A 751 17.17 24.14 1.63
C ASN A 751 17.88 25.31 2.33
N MET A 752 17.98 26.44 1.65
CA MET A 752 18.45 27.71 2.19
C MET A 752 17.32 28.75 2.10
N ALA A 753 17.03 29.43 3.21
CA ALA A 753 16.19 30.62 3.24
C ALA A 753 16.91 31.73 4.02
N LYS A 754 16.91 32.97 3.51
CA LYS A 754 17.49 34.11 4.20
C LYS A 754 16.44 34.87 5.01
N SER A 755 16.62 34.90 6.33
CA SER A 755 15.86 35.76 7.23
C SER A 755 16.70 36.97 7.65
N PHE A 756 16.05 38.08 8.00
CA PHE A 756 16.74 39.19 8.66
C PHE A 756 16.89 38.89 10.15
N ASN A 757 18.10 39.02 10.69
CA ASN A 757 18.39 38.90 12.11
C ASN A 757 18.56 40.31 12.70
N SER A 758 17.62 40.72 13.54
CA SER A 758 17.58 42.06 14.15
C SER A 758 18.78 42.34 15.05
N SER A 759 19.19 41.38 15.88
CA SER A 759 20.32 41.52 16.82
C SER A 759 21.66 41.77 16.13
N THR A 760 21.84 41.27 14.90
CA THR A 760 23.06 41.44 14.09
C THR A 760 22.89 42.39 12.91
N ARG A 761 21.71 43.01 12.76
CA ARG A 761 21.26 43.87 11.64
C ARG A 761 21.64 43.34 10.25
N ARG A 762 21.61 42.01 10.04
CA ARG A 762 22.09 41.36 8.82
C ARG A 762 21.17 40.23 8.36
N MET A 763 21.16 39.99 7.05
CA MET A 763 20.51 38.81 6.46
C MET A 763 21.33 37.56 6.79
N GLN A 764 20.74 36.59 7.48
CA GLN A 764 21.36 35.30 7.82
C GLN A 764 20.73 34.18 6.99
N SER A 765 21.57 33.29 6.45
CA SER A 765 21.11 32.09 5.75
C SER A 765 20.75 31.00 6.75
N GLN A 766 19.45 30.72 6.93
CA GLN A 766 18.99 29.48 7.55
C GLN A 766 19.13 28.35 6.53
N ILE A 767 20.04 27.43 6.82
CA ILE A 767 20.29 26.24 6.00
C ILE A 767 19.79 25.00 6.75
N THR A 768 19.18 24.10 6.00
CA THR A 768 18.89 22.70 6.39
C THR A 768 19.40 21.82 5.26
N SER A 769 20.12 20.76 5.60
CA SER A 769 20.75 19.85 4.65
C SER A 769 20.69 18.44 5.22
N THR A 770 20.00 17.54 4.53
CA THR A 770 19.81 16.15 4.97
C THR A 770 20.09 15.16 3.84
N LEU A 771 20.70 14.03 4.18
CA LEU A 771 20.85 12.86 3.33
C LEU A 771 20.06 11.71 3.95
N ASN A 772 19.21 11.04 3.19
CA ASN A 772 18.60 9.77 3.57
C ASN A 772 19.15 8.66 2.69
N LEU A 773 19.42 7.50 3.28
CA LEU A 773 19.91 6.31 2.62
C LEU A 773 18.92 5.17 2.89
N HIS A 774 18.48 4.49 1.84
CA HIS A 774 17.64 3.30 1.98
C HIS A 774 18.06 2.23 0.98
N GLY A 775 18.15 0.99 1.45
CA GLY A 775 18.65 -0.12 0.65
C GLY A 775 18.22 -1.48 1.14
N ASP A 776 18.39 -2.46 0.28
CA ASP A 776 18.14 -3.87 0.55
C ASP A 776 19.21 -4.73 -0.12
N PHE A 777 19.81 -5.67 0.61
CA PHE A 777 20.82 -6.58 0.08
C PHE A 777 20.63 -8.01 0.57
N SER A 778 20.83 -8.97 -0.32
CA SER A 778 20.68 -10.41 -0.07
C SER A 778 22.06 -11.00 0.19
N VAL A 779 22.36 -11.30 1.45
CA VAL A 779 23.66 -11.87 1.89
C VAL A 779 23.88 -13.25 1.27
N THR A 780 22.80 -14.02 1.20
CA THR A 780 22.68 -15.29 0.48
C THR A 780 21.24 -15.42 -0.03
N PRO A 781 20.89 -16.42 -0.87
CA PRO A 781 19.51 -16.64 -1.31
C PRO A 781 18.49 -16.88 -0.18
N LYS A 782 18.93 -17.02 1.08
CA LYS A 782 18.07 -17.21 2.26
C LYS A 782 18.23 -16.14 3.34
N TRP A 783 19.00 -15.08 3.09
CA TRP A 783 19.22 -13.98 4.03
C TRP A 783 19.09 -12.64 3.31
N LYS A 784 18.19 -11.77 3.76
CA LYS A 784 18.09 -10.39 3.26
C LYS A 784 18.11 -9.38 4.39
N VAL A 785 18.90 -8.33 4.23
CA VAL A 785 18.96 -7.18 5.12
C VAL A 785 18.35 -5.99 4.38
N THR A 786 17.28 -5.41 4.91
CA THR A 786 16.85 -4.05 4.54
C THR A 786 17.40 -3.07 5.57
N PHE A 787 17.73 -1.86 5.13
CA PHE A 787 18.15 -0.80 6.04
C PHE A 787 17.63 0.57 5.58
N GLN A 788 17.40 1.43 6.56
CA GLN A 788 17.15 2.85 6.38
C GLN A 788 18.03 3.63 7.36
N SER A 789 18.61 4.72 6.90
CA SER A 789 19.50 5.60 7.67
C SER A 789 19.48 7.01 7.06
N GLY A 790 20.24 7.93 7.64
CA GLY A 790 20.41 9.27 7.12
C GLY A 790 21.26 10.15 8.03
N TYR A 791 21.53 11.37 7.60
CA TYR A 791 22.41 12.32 8.29
C TYR A 791 21.87 13.74 8.16
N ASP A 792 21.76 14.45 9.28
CA ASP A 792 21.47 15.88 9.31
C ASP A 792 22.79 16.65 9.44
N PHE A 793 23.17 17.37 8.39
CA PHE A 793 24.45 18.09 8.33
C PHE A 793 24.47 19.36 9.21
N LYS A 794 23.32 19.83 9.71
CA LYS A 794 23.21 20.98 10.61
C LYS A 794 23.40 20.57 12.07
N GLN A 795 22.78 19.47 12.48
CA GLN A 795 22.94 18.86 13.80
C GLN A 795 24.26 18.06 13.89
N LYS A 796 24.79 17.61 12.73
CA LYS A 796 25.93 16.70 12.59
C LYS A 796 25.64 15.28 13.10
N GLU A 797 24.37 14.92 13.22
CA GLU A 797 23.89 13.66 13.79
C GLU A 797 23.40 12.69 12.70
N VAL A 798 23.62 11.40 12.94
CA VAL A 798 22.99 10.32 12.17
C VAL A 798 21.54 10.22 12.63
N VAL A 799 20.59 10.37 11.70
CA VAL A 799 19.16 10.23 12.02
C VAL A 799 18.83 8.76 12.31
N MET A 800 17.58 8.47 12.72
CA MET A 800 17.17 7.10 13.06
C MET A 800 17.61 6.10 11.99
N THR A 801 18.46 5.16 12.41
CA THR A 801 18.91 4.04 11.58
C THR A 801 18.20 2.79 12.03
N SER A 802 17.61 2.06 11.08
CA SER A 802 16.92 0.81 11.31
C SER A 802 17.40 -0.26 10.33
N PHE A 803 17.52 -1.49 10.83
CA PHE A 803 17.79 -2.68 10.04
C PHE A 803 16.63 -3.66 10.23
N ASN A 804 16.17 -4.29 9.15
CA ASN A 804 15.28 -5.46 9.23
C ASN A 804 15.97 -6.61 8.50
N ILE A 805 16.35 -7.63 9.26
CA ILE A 805 17.06 -8.80 8.78
C ILE A 805 16.08 -9.96 8.71
N TYR A 806 15.91 -10.52 7.52
CA TYR A 806 15.02 -11.63 7.22
C TYR A 806 15.84 -12.87 6.88
N ARG A 807 15.46 -14.02 7.42
CA ARG A 807 16.06 -15.31 7.10
C ARG A 807 15.00 -16.36 6.82
N ASP A 808 15.11 -16.98 5.65
CA ASP A 808 14.39 -18.20 5.30
C ASP A 808 15.03 -19.39 6.04
N LEU A 809 14.25 -20.06 6.88
CA LEU A 809 14.62 -21.30 7.57
C LEU A 809 13.88 -22.50 6.95
N HIS A 810 13.65 -22.43 5.63
CA HIS A 810 12.88 -23.35 4.80
C HIS A 810 11.41 -23.50 5.22
N CYS A 811 11.14 -24.22 6.31
CA CYS A 811 9.81 -24.51 6.84
C CYS A 811 9.34 -23.48 7.90
N TRP A 812 10.26 -22.59 8.30
CA TRP A 812 10.10 -21.51 9.25
C TRP A 812 10.67 -20.21 8.65
N ASP A 813 10.34 -19.07 9.24
CA ASP A 813 10.98 -17.78 8.98
C ASP A 813 11.49 -17.16 10.28
N MET A 814 12.59 -16.41 10.17
CA MET A 814 13.06 -15.49 11.20
C MET A 814 13.05 -14.06 10.64
N SER A 815 12.53 -13.12 11.41
CA SER A 815 12.72 -11.68 11.21
C SER A 815 13.34 -11.03 12.45
N PHE A 816 14.28 -10.13 12.22
CA PHE A 816 14.97 -9.36 13.26
C PHE A 816 14.96 -7.87 12.88
N GLY A 817 14.11 -7.09 13.52
CA GLY A 817 14.13 -5.62 13.42
C GLY A 817 15.03 -5.05 14.52
N TRP A 818 15.85 -4.06 14.16
CA TRP A 818 16.87 -3.50 15.05
C TRP A 818 17.07 -2.00 14.82
N MET A 819 17.01 -1.23 15.90
CA MET A 819 17.37 0.18 15.97
C MET A 819 18.56 0.33 16.95
N PRO A 820 19.82 0.32 16.46
CA PRO A 820 21.01 0.24 17.33
C PRO A 820 21.26 1.49 18.19
N PHE A 821 20.96 2.69 17.68
CA PHE A 821 21.34 3.96 18.30
C PHE A 821 20.26 5.04 18.15
N GLY A 822 20.51 6.22 18.72
CA GLY A 822 19.52 7.28 18.89
C GLY A 822 18.64 7.07 20.13
N ARG A 823 17.51 7.79 20.17
CA ARG A 823 16.60 7.89 21.33
C ARG A 823 15.65 6.69 21.51
N PHE A 824 15.42 5.90 20.45
CA PHE A 824 14.40 4.83 20.42
C PHE A 824 15.02 3.45 20.18
N ARG A 825 16.14 3.15 20.86
CA ARG A 825 16.87 1.89 20.64
C ARG A 825 15.99 0.71 21.01
N SER A 826 15.90 -0.26 20.10
CA SER A 826 15.00 -1.40 20.24
C SER A 826 15.44 -2.56 19.37
N TYR A 827 14.97 -3.75 19.71
CA TYR A 827 15.00 -4.90 18.81
C TYR A 827 13.77 -5.80 18.99
N ASN A 828 13.36 -6.46 17.91
CA ASN A 828 12.42 -7.56 17.94
C ASN A 828 12.98 -8.76 17.14
N VAL A 829 13.03 -9.93 17.77
CA VAL A 829 13.27 -11.21 17.11
C VAL A 829 11.92 -11.92 17.02
N THR A 830 11.49 -12.30 15.82
CA THR A 830 10.32 -13.16 15.60
C THR A 830 10.75 -14.40 14.82
N ILE A 831 10.39 -15.58 15.30
CA ILE A 831 10.61 -16.87 14.65
C ILE A 831 9.25 -17.58 14.58
N ARG A 832 8.79 -17.97 13.38
CA ARG A 832 7.48 -18.63 13.17
C ARG A 832 7.54 -19.76 12.16
N ALA A 833 6.62 -20.71 12.23
CA ALA A 833 6.37 -21.65 11.15
C ALA A 833 5.73 -20.94 9.93
N LYS A 834 5.96 -21.45 8.71
CA LYS A 834 5.38 -20.88 7.48
C LYS A 834 3.92 -21.28 7.20
N ALA A 835 3.56 -22.52 7.50
CA ALA A 835 2.24 -23.05 7.16
C ALA A 835 1.13 -22.35 7.96
N SER A 836 0.01 -22.05 7.29
CA SER A 836 -1.18 -21.39 7.83
C SER A 836 -1.65 -21.99 9.16
N ILE A 837 -1.81 -23.32 9.19
CA ILE A 837 -2.31 -24.11 10.34
C ILE A 837 -1.36 -24.14 11.55
N LEU A 838 -0.12 -23.67 11.41
CA LEU A 838 0.85 -23.54 12.51
C LEU A 838 1.34 -22.09 12.73
N GLN A 839 0.63 -21.06 12.21
CA GLN A 839 1.05 -19.66 12.37
C GLN A 839 1.11 -19.18 13.83
N ASP A 840 0.36 -19.78 14.74
CA ASP A 840 0.45 -19.48 16.19
C ASP A 840 1.67 -20.09 16.88
N LEU A 841 2.39 -21.01 16.22
CA LEU A 841 3.70 -21.48 16.66
C LEU A 841 4.77 -20.43 16.33
N LYS A 842 4.74 -19.32 17.09
CA LYS A 842 5.62 -18.16 16.94
C LYS A 842 6.33 -17.83 18.27
N LEU A 843 7.66 -17.81 18.25
CA LEU A 843 8.48 -17.29 19.33
C LEU A 843 8.81 -15.83 19.03
N THR A 844 8.50 -14.91 19.95
CA THR A 844 8.83 -13.49 19.80
C THR A 844 9.58 -12.99 21.03
N LYS A 845 10.77 -12.42 20.85
CA LYS A 845 11.50 -11.68 21.91
C LYS A 845 11.59 -10.21 21.51
N ARG A 846 11.31 -9.30 22.44
CA ARG A 846 11.32 -7.84 22.21
C ARG A 846 12.11 -7.16 23.33
N ALA A 847 12.77 -6.05 23.02
CA ALA A 847 13.25 -5.10 24.00
C ALA A 847 13.25 -3.68 23.43
N SER A 848 12.96 -2.69 24.26
CA SER A 848 12.94 -1.27 23.89
C SER A 848 13.43 -0.42 25.06
N SER A 849 14.52 0.33 24.88
CA SER A 849 15.03 1.24 25.89
C SER A 849 14.36 2.61 25.76
N GLY A 850 13.16 2.74 26.32
CA GLY A 850 12.41 4.00 26.42
C GLY A 850 12.83 4.81 27.65
N GLY A 851 14.11 5.19 27.75
CA GLY A 851 14.67 5.92 28.89
C GLY A 851 15.45 7.16 28.44
N SER A 852 15.22 8.29 29.10
CA SER A 852 15.95 9.54 28.89
C SER A 852 17.34 9.48 29.52
N TYR A 853 18.37 9.58 28.68
CA TYR A 853 19.62 10.23 29.04
C TYR A 853 19.57 11.63 28.40
N PHE A 854 19.95 12.64 29.19
CA PHE A 854 19.54 14.06 29.08
C PHE A 854 18.09 14.31 29.53
#